data_AF-A0A9D4WWV4-F1
#
_entry.id   AF-A0A9D4WWV4-F1
#
_cell.length_a   1.000
_cell.length_b   1.000
_cell.length_c   1.000
_cell.angle_alpha   90.00
_cell.angle_beta   90.00
_cell.angle_gamma   90.00
#
_symmetry.space_group_name_H-M   'P 1'
#
loop_
_entity.id
_entity.type
_entity.pdbx_description
1 polymer ?
#
loop_
_entity_poly.entity_id
_entity_poly.type
_entity_poly.pdbx_seq_one_letter_code
_entity_poly.pdbx_strand_id
1 'polypeptide(L)'
;MEKKKEEVPVRKTMEKNELEDSVVSKVAEVISAIKNANQVDQVISSLHSIAALLFPTDANLLSGSIDESYREQFFSVKVPSSKERDDWWHVFYHGPAFSTLARFLLLDVASNWLACFPFLAQKYVYDVFFVHGFVTEVLQILVPFLQQNRSDDLDINVVISNTERLLVLCLLENNGVLQIAREFGGPFTSKGFTDERMKPDISRMAQIVVSIPDKARMNSLTSLSSHVFFRQVIVQVLSLEEEREVILLEKIDTSDEMDKNGALLFIGEMFSRICRRGSADLLSSELVPRVLRLINTCLSSSNSSITEEVLESKPETMFWLRMMESIRDPYITERISEQILHKLASQQANDVQAYWVLWLFFHRIFRLQASVRSMFVDKFLLWKVFPVSCLKWILQFAVCECPPSTSLPGQNRPGLLKTVQRLLATWSKKEFVQTAPIEQQAYITAALGLSLETMSKEELDGMKEATHLILQGVSGRLESPNHLVRKMASSIALAFSKIIDPKNPLYLDDSCNGETIDWTFGFTDLKKGTLTASNSRKNGVEETDISTISGSERESDSLPNKEKDISLKGKKKLLDFNVLDPDEIVDPVSLNLELDINDEDDGDDSASENSYSSSDSSLQPYDLSDDDSDLKRKLSQLSDVVAALRKSDDADGVERALDVVEKLIRASPDELKHAARDLTRTLVQVRCCDIA
;
A
#
# COMPACT_ATOMS: atom_id res chain seq x y z
N MET A 1 -13.50 -73.16 36.70
CA MET A 1 -12.30 -72.34 36.93
C MET A 1 -11.74 -71.95 35.56
N GLU A 2 -12.44 -71.21 34.72
CA GLU A 2 -12.73 -69.77 34.81
C GLU A 2 -11.53 -68.93 35.29
N LYS A 3 -10.72 -68.49 34.33
CA LYS A 3 -9.99 -67.21 34.42
C LYS A 3 -10.72 -66.21 33.52
N LYS A 4 -11.35 -65.23 34.16
CA LYS A 4 -12.00 -64.08 33.54
C LYS A 4 -11.03 -63.37 32.59
N LYS A 5 -11.43 -63.20 31.34
CA LYS A 5 -10.90 -62.14 30.46
C LYS A 5 -11.49 -60.83 30.97
N GLU A 6 -10.62 -59.93 31.38
CA GLU A 6 -10.93 -58.55 31.71
C GLU A 6 -11.22 -57.82 30.39
N GLU A 7 -12.48 -57.50 30.14
CA GLU A 7 -12.89 -56.62 29.03
C GLU A 7 -12.37 -55.20 29.31
N VAL A 8 -11.39 -54.78 28.53
CA VAL A 8 -11.04 -53.37 28.37
C VAL A 8 -12.19 -52.69 27.62
N PRO A 9 -12.81 -51.63 28.13
CA PRO A 9 -13.93 -50.99 27.44
C PRO A 9 -13.40 -50.25 26.21
N VAL A 10 -13.81 -50.70 25.03
CA VAL A 10 -13.67 -49.97 23.77
C VAL A 10 -14.52 -48.71 23.90
N ARG A 11 -13.88 -47.56 24.17
CA ARG A 11 -14.55 -46.25 24.13
C ARG A 11 -15.00 -46.00 22.69
N LYS A 12 -16.32 -45.89 22.49
CA LYS A 12 -16.95 -45.44 21.25
C LYS A 12 -16.43 -44.05 20.90
N THR A 13 -15.76 -43.93 19.77
CA THR A 13 -15.59 -42.65 19.08
C THR A 13 -17.00 -42.18 18.69
N MET A 14 -17.48 -41.05 19.23
CA MET A 14 -18.78 -40.49 18.84
C MET A 14 -18.80 -40.20 17.34
N GLU A 15 -19.91 -40.47 16.67
CA GLU A 15 -20.07 -40.10 15.26
C GLU A 15 -20.11 -38.56 15.13
N LYS A 16 -19.53 -38.00 14.05
CA LYS A 16 -19.37 -36.55 13.86
C LYS A 16 -20.68 -35.76 14.07
N ASN A 17 -21.81 -36.33 13.66
CA ASN A 17 -23.13 -35.72 13.80
C ASN A 17 -23.63 -35.71 15.25
N GLU A 18 -23.36 -36.78 16.02
CA GLU A 18 -23.72 -36.84 17.45
C GLU A 18 -22.93 -35.81 18.27
N LEU A 19 -21.68 -35.54 17.87
CA LEU A 19 -20.85 -34.52 18.49
C LEU A 19 -21.36 -33.11 18.19
N GLU A 20 -21.79 -32.84 16.95
CA GLU A 20 -22.39 -31.57 16.55
C GLU A 20 -23.68 -31.27 17.32
N ASP A 21 -24.58 -32.25 17.43
CA ASP A 21 -25.82 -32.13 18.21
C ASP A 21 -25.52 -31.84 19.70
N SER A 22 -24.50 -32.50 20.25
CA SER A 22 -24.06 -32.29 21.64
C SER A 22 -23.52 -30.86 21.86
N VAL A 23 -22.71 -30.35 20.93
CA VAL A 23 -22.16 -28.98 21.00
C VAL A 23 -23.28 -27.94 20.90
N VAL A 24 -24.22 -28.10 19.96
CA VAL A 24 -25.36 -27.20 19.78
C VAL A 24 -26.27 -27.22 21.01
N SER A 25 -26.57 -28.41 21.54
CA SER A 25 -27.34 -28.57 22.77
C SER A 25 -26.68 -27.87 23.95
N LYS A 26 -25.35 -27.98 24.08
CA LYS A 26 -24.61 -27.30 25.15
C LYS A 26 -24.66 -25.78 25.02
N VAL A 27 -24.55 -25.24 23.80
CA VAL A 27 -24.72 -23.79 23.56
C VAL A 27 -26.14 -23.33 23.92
N ALA A 28 -27.17 -24.10 23.58
CA ALA A 28 -28.56 -23.77 23.92
C ALA A 28 -28.82 -23.79 25.43
N GLU A 29 -28.23 -24.74 26.16
CA GLU A 29 -28.25 -24.79 27.63
C GLU A 29 -27.62 -23.52 28.23
N VAL A 30 -26.43 -23.14 27.75
CA VAL A 30 -25.71 -21.94 28.24
C VAL A 30 -26.50 -20.66 27.97
N ILE A 31 -27.04 -20.50 26.76
CA ILE A 31 -27.88 -19.33 26.43
C ILE A 31 -29.11 -19.27 27.34
N SER A 32 -29.75 -20.41 27.60
CA SER A 32 -30.93 -20.47 28.48
C SER A 32 -30.56 -20.15 29.93
N ALA A 33 -29.40 -20.60 30.42
CA ALA A 33 -28.91 -20.28 31.75
C ALA A 33 -28.62 -18.77 31.90
N ILE A 34 -27.99 -18.16 30.90
CA ILE A 34 -27.67 -16.71 30.90
C ILE A 34 -28.95 -15.87 30.86
N LYS A 35 -29.93 -16.23 30.04
CA LYS A 35 -31.22 -15.50 29.97
C LYS A 35 -31.99 -15.52 31.29
N ASN A 36 -31.80 -16.55 32.11
CA ASN A 36 -32.44 -16.69 33.42
C ASN A 36 -31.55 -16.19 34.58
N ALA A 37 -30.37 -15.65 34.28
CA ALA A 37 -29.42 -15.19 35.29
C ALA A 37 -29.88 -13.86 35.90
N ASN A 38 -29.74 -13.75 37.22
CA ASN A 38 -29.98 -12.50 37.96
C ASN A 38 -28.70 -11.83 38.44
N GLN A 39 -27.58 -12.55 38.40
CA GLN A 39 -26.28 -12.10 38.88
C GLN A 39 -25.19 -12.38 37.85
N VAL A 40 -24.19 -11.50 37.81
CA VAL A 40 -23.06 -11.58 36.87
C VAL A 40 -22.27 -12.88 37.05
N ASP A 41 -22.11 -13.35 38.28
CA ASP A 41 -21.41 -14.60 38.60
C ASP A 41 -22.06 -15.84 37.95
N GLN A 42 -23.39 -15.84 37.79
CA GLN A 42 -24.12 -16.91 37.09
C GLN A 42 -23.85 -16.89 35.59
N VAL A 43 -23.73 -15.70 35.00
CA VAL A 43 -23.36 -15.53 33.58
C VAL A 43 -21.92 -15.98 33.36
N ILE A 44 -20.98 -15.55 34.21
CA ILE A 44 -19.58 -15.97 34.15
C ILE A 44 -19.47 -17.49 34.31
N SER A 45 -20.17 -18.09 35.27
CA SER A 45 -20.14 -19.55 35.49
C SER A 45 -20.72 -20.33 34.30
N SER A 46 -21.80 -19.82 33.70
CA SER A 46 -22.43 -20.42 32.51
C SER A 46 -21.49 -20.40 31.30
N LEU A 47 -20.86 -19.25 31.04
CA LEU A 47 -19.87 -19.12 29.96
C LEU A 47 -18.60 -19.94 30.24
N HIS A 48 -18.14 -20.02 31.48
CA HIS A 48 -17.01 -20.86 31.84
C HIS A 48 -17.30 -22.35 31.57
N SER A 49 -18.53 -22.80 31.78
CA SER A 49 -18.92 -24.20 31.56
C SER A 49 -18.69 -24.69 30.13
N ILE A 50 -18.83 -23.81 29.13
CA ILE A 50 -18.51 -24.12 27.73
C ILE A 50 -17.07 -23.74 27.37
N ALA A 51 -16.51 -22.67 27.93
CA ALA A 51 -15.09 -22.32 27.73
C ALA A 51 -14.14 -23.44 28.20
N ALA A 52 -14.44 -24.12 29.30
CA ALA A 52 -13.65 -25.25 29.81
C ALA A 52 -13.70 -26.49 28.91
N LEU A 53 -14.74 -26.63 28.09
CA LEU A 53 -14.86 -27.71 27.11
C LEU A 53 -14.06 -27.44 25.84
N LEU A 54 -13.79 -26.16 25.52
CA LEU A 54 -13.15 -25.73 24.27
C LEU A 54 -11.69 -25.29 24.46
N PHE A 55 -11.32 -24.78 25.65
CA PHE A 55 -10.02 -24.16 25.89
C PHE A 55 -9.35 -24.72 27.15
N PRO A 56 -8.00 -24.75 27.20
CA PRO A 56 -7.28 -25.03 28.44
C PRO A 56 -7.43 -23.83 29.40
N THR A 57 -8.51 -23.80 30.18
CA THR A 57 -8.75 -22.75 31.18
C THR A 57 -8.30 -23.21 32.56
N ASP A 58 -7.52 -22.36 33.23
CA ASP A 58 -7.03 -22.62 34.58
C ASP A 58 -8.00 -22.00 35.60
N ALA A 59 -8.88 -22.83 36.17
CA ALA A 59 -9.98 -22.39 37.04
C ALA A 59 -9.50 -21.55 38.24
N ASN A 60 -8.25 -21.74 38.66
CA ASN A 60 -7.63 -20.98 39.74
C ASN A 60 -7.46 -19.48 39.42
N LEU A 61 -7.22 -19.13 38.14
CA LEU A 61 -7.05 -17.74 37.70
C LEU A 61 -8.36 -16.94 37.79
N LEU A 62 -9.50 -17.63 37.72
CA LEU A 62 -10.84 -17.05 37.73
C LEU A 62 -11.51 -17.12 39.10
N SER A 63 -10.98 -17.90 40.04
CA SER A 63 -11.52 -18.06 41.40
C SER A 63 -11.67 -16.74 42.16
N GLY A 64 -10.78 -15.76 41.93
CA GLY A 64 -10.85 -14.43 42.52
C GLY A 64 -11.85 -13.47 41.85
N SER A 65 -12.46 -13.88 40.73
CA SER A 65 -13.41 -13.07 39.95
C SER A 65 -14.86 -13.45 40.19
N ILE A 66 -15.13 -14.42 41.08
CA ILE A 66 -16.45 -14.99 41.35
C ILE A 66 -16.66 -15.11 42.86
N ASP A 67 -17.88 -14.82 43.31
CA ASP A 67 -18.28 -14.97 44.72
C ASP A 67 -18.12 -16.42 45.24
N GLU A 68 -17.84 -16.56 46.53
CA GLU A 68 -17.46 -17.82 47.17
C GLU A 68 -18.57 -18.90 47.04
N SER A 69 -19.83 -18.47 46.96
CA SER A 69 -21.02 -19.32 46.80
C SER A 69 -21.12 -20.04 45.45
N TYR A 70 -20.47 -19.53 44.40
CA TYR A 70 -20.50 -20.10 43.04
C TYR A 70 -19.25 -20.91 42.67
N ARG A 71 -18.23 -20.91 43.54
CA ARG A 71 -16.95 -21.62 43.30
C ARG A 71 -17.13 -23.13 43.16
N GLU A 72 -18.05 -23.76 43.89
CA GLU A 72 -18.27 -25.20 43.79
C GLU A 72 -18.80 -25.62 42.41
N GLN A 73 -19.72 -24.86 41.83
CA GLN A 73 -20.20 -25.10 40.47
C GLN A 73 -19.10 -24.85 39.44
N PHE A 74 -18.28 -23.82 39.67
CA PHE A 74 -17.14 -23.46 38.83
C PHE A 74 -16.06 -24.56 38.73
N PHE A 75 -15.68 -25.17 39.86
CA PHE A 75 -14.70 -26.27 39.90
C PHE A 75 -15.28 -27.64 39.54
N SER A 76 -16.61 -27.79 39.52
CA SER A 76 -17.27 -29.06 39.17
C SER A 76 -17.29 -29.36 37.66
N VAL A 77 -16.90 -28.39 36.82
CA VAL A 77 -16.93 -28.55 35.35
C VAL A 77 -15.93 -29.61 34.92
N LYS A 78 -16.42 -30.66 34.26
CA LYS A 78 -15.61 -31.77 33.78
C LYS A 78 -14.68 -31.29 32.66
N VAL A 79 -13.38 -31.27 32.92
CA VAL A 79 -12.36 -30.95 31.92
C VAL A 79 -12.15 -32.16 30.99
N PRO A 80 -12.45 -32.03 29.68
CA PRO A 80 -12.24 -33.11 28.73
C PRO A 80 -10.74 -33.34 28.46
N SER A 81 -10.40 -34.50 27.90
CA SER A 81 -9.03 -34.75 27.43
C SER A 81 -8.65 -33.80 26.29
N SER A 82 -7.35 -33.61 26.02
CA SER A 82 -6.89 -32.68 24.96
C SER A 82 -7.52 -32.99 23.61
N LYS A 83 -7.58 -34.28 23.23
CA LYS A 83 -8.15 -34.69 21.95
C LYS A 83 -9.66 -34.45 21.86
N GLU A 84 -10.40 -34.76 22.93
CA GLU A 84 -11.84 -34.49 22.98
C GLU A 84 -12.11 -32.97 22.91
N ARG A 85 -11.27 -32.15 23.55
CA ARG A 85 -11.35 -30.69 23.46
C ARG A 85 -11.12 -30.20 22.03
N ASP A 86 -10.11 -30.72 21.34
CA ASP A 86 -9.82 -30.35 19.95
C ASP A 86 -10.99 -30.71 19.02
N ASP A 87 -11.59 -31.89 19.20
CA ASP A 87 -12.78 -32.31 18.44
C ASP A 87 -13.99 -31.39 18.70
N TRP A 88 -14.25 -31.04 19.98
CA TRP A 88 -15.29 -30.05 20.35
C TRP A 88 -15.02 -28.68 19.75
N TRP A 89 -13.77 -28.22 19.81
CA TRP A 89 -13.34 -26.92 19.30
C TRP A 89 -13.57 -26.82 17.78
N HIS A 90 -13.16 -27.83 17.02
CA HIS A 90 -13.37 -27.85 15.57
C HIS A 90 -14.85 -27.85 15.18
N VAL A 91 -15.67 -28.67 15.85
CA VAL A 91 -17.11 -28.74 15.58
C VAL A 91 -17.82 -27.45 15.98
N PHE A 92 -17.40 -26.83 17.08
CA PHE A 92 -17.98 -25.58 17.57
C PHE A 92 -17.81 -24.42 16.57
N TYR A 93 -16.61 -24.21 16.03
CA TYR A 93 -16.34 -23.08 15.13
C TYR A 93 -16.76 -23.32 13.67
N HIS A 94 -16.67 -24.54 13.16
CA HIS A 94 -17.15 -24.85 11.79
C HIS A 94 -18.67 -25.08 11.72
N GLY A 95 -19.32 -25.28 12.87
CA GLY A 95 -20.76 -25.51 12.96
C GLY A 95 -21.57 -24.25 13.28
N PRO A 96 -22.91 -24.36 13.34
CA PRO A 96 -23.80 -23.24 13.66
C PRO A 96 -23.67 -22.76 15.12
N ALA A 97 -23.06 -23.56 15.99
CA ALA A 97 -22.92 -23.33 17.42
C ALA A 97 -22.17 -22.03 17.74
N PHE A 98 -20.99 -21.81 17.16
CA PHE A 98 -20.25 -20.57 17.35
C PHE A 98 -21.03 -19.37 16.83
N SER A 99 -21.61 -19.46 15.63
CA SER A 99 -22.36 -18.34 15.05
C SER A 99 -23.55 -17.90 15.93
N THR A 100 -24.20 -18.86 16.58
CA THR A 100 -25.33 -18.62 17.49
C THR A 100 -24.84 -18.02 18.80
N LEU A 101 -23.81 -18.60 19.41
CA LEU A 101 -23.25 -18.11 20.67
C LEU A 101 -22.66 -16.71 20.49
N ALA A 102 -21.85 -16.48 19.47
CA ALA A 102 -21.19 -15.19 19.22
C ALA A 102 -22.20 -14.06 19.00
N ARG A 103 -23.28 -14.29 18.24
CA ARG A 103 -24.35 -13.29 18.10
C ARG A 103 -25.03 -12.99 19.43
N PHE A 104 -25.28 -14.01 20.25
CA PHE A 104 -25.84 -13.82 21.60
C PHE A 104 -24.88 -13.07 22.53
N LEU A 105 -23.58 -13.39 22.48
CA LEU A 105 -22.54 -12.69 23.24
C LEU A 105 -22.42 -11.21 22.86
N LEU A 106 -22.61 -10.88 21.58
CA LEU A 106 -22.52 -9.52 21.07
C LEU A 106 -23.79 -8.72 21.33
N LEU A 107 -24.98 -9.31 21.18
CA LEU A 107 -26.25 -8.58 21.29
C LEU A 107 -26.79 -8.52 22.72
N ASP A 108 -26.66 -9.60 23.50
CA ASP A 108 -27.24 -9.73 24.83
C ASP A 108 -26.18 -9.52 25.91
N VAL A 109 -25.11 -10.34 25.91
CA VAL A 109 -24.08 -10.28 26.96
C VAL A 109 -23.30 -8.96 26.95
N ALA A 110 -22.93 -8.45 25.77
CA ALA A 110 -22.22 -7.17 25.67
C ALA A 110 -23.05 -6.00 26.23
N SER A 111 -24.34 -5.96 25.90
CA SER A 111 -25.26 -4.88 26.27
C SER A 111 -25.62 -4.94 27.76
N ASN A 112 -25.93 -6.13 28.27
CA ASN A 112 -26.56 -6.28 29.58
C ASN A 112 -25.58 -6.59 30.72
N TRP A 113 -24.44 -7.23 30.41
CA TRP A 113 -23.62 -7.88 31.45
C TRP A 113 -22.14 -7.49 31.41
N LEU A 114 -21.59 -7.21 30.23
CA LEU A 114 -20.14 -7.06 30.04
C LEU A 114 -19.54 -5.91 30.86
N ALA A 115 -20.28 -4.83 31.10
CA ALA A 115 -19.85 -3.72 31.94
C ALA A 115 -19.59 -4.14 33.41
N CYS A 116 -20.20 -5.23 33.86
CA CYS A 116 -20.04 -5.76 35.21
C CYS A 116 -18.97 -6.86 35.31
N PHE A 117 -18.34 -7.26 34.20
CA PHE A 117 -17.34 -8.32 34.23
C PHE A 117 -16.03 -7.83 34.84
N PRO A 118 -15.44 -8.56 35.80
CA PRO A 118 -14.04 -8.37 36.16
C PRO A 118 -13.15 -8.59 34.95
N PHE A 119 -12.02 -7.88 34.89
CA PHE A 119 -11.09 -7.94 33.74
C PHE A 119 -10.66 -9.38 33.37
N LEU A 120 -10.37 -10.22 34.37
CA LEU A 120 -9.98 -11.62 34.15
C LEU A 120 -11.14 -12.46 33.60
N ALA A 121 -12.37 -12.22 34.07
CA ALA A 121 -13.55 -12.89 33.54
C ALA A 121 -13.82 -12.47 32.08
N GLN A 122 -13.73 -11.17 31.78
CA GLN A 122 -13.82 -10.70 30.39
C GLN A 122 -12.78 -11.38 29.51
N LYS A 123 -11.52 -11.43 29.93
CA LYS A 123 -10.44 -12.01 29.13
C LYS A 123 -10.59 -13.53 28.90
N TYR A 124 -10.84 -14.31 29.95
CA TYR A 124 -10.76 -15.77 29.89
C TYR A 124 -12.12 -16.46 29.72
N VAL A 125 -13.23 -15.74 29.85
CA VAL A 125 -14.59 -16.29 29.78
C VAL A 125 -15.44 -15.61 28.70
N TYR A 126 -15.07 -14.44 28.21
CA TYR A 126 -15.78 -13.77 27.11
C TYR A 126 -14.90 -13.64 25.84
N ASP A 127 -13.76 -12.96 25.94
CA ASP A 127 -12.86 -12.69 24.81
C ASP A 127 -12.25 -13.96 24.23
N VAL A 128 -12.10 -15.02 25.03
CA VAL A 128 -11.50 -16.30 24.63
C VAL A 128 -12.19 -16.92 23.42
N PHE A 129 -13.52 -16.77 23.28
CA PHE A 129 -14.29 -17.30 22.15
C PHE A 129 -14.02 -16.57 20.83
N PHE A 130 -13.42 -15.38 20.87
CA PHE A 130 -13.06 -14.61 19.69
C PHE A 130 -11.55 -14.72 19.41
N VAL A 131 -10.72 -14.72 20.46
CA VAL A 131 -9.25 -14.73 20.34
C VAL A 131 -8.69 -16.11 19.98
N HIS A 132 -9.25 -17.19 20.52
CA HIS A 132 -8.74 -18.55 20.33
C HIS A 132 -9.57 -19.36 19.33
N GLY A 133 -10.31 -18.68 18.45
CA GLY A 133 -11.13 -19.29 17.39
C GLY A 133 -10.47 -19.24 16.01
N PHE A 134 -11.18 -19.74 15.00
CA PHE A 134 -10.84 -19.47 13.61
C PHE A 134 -11.12 -17.99 13.30
N VAL A 135 -10.09 -17.25 12.94
CA VAL A 135 -10.20 -15.79 12.73
C VAL A 135 -11.13 -15.51 11.55
N THR A 136 -11.09 -16.37 10.53
CA THR A 136 -12.01 -16.32 9.38
C THR A 136 -13.49 -16.38 9.79
N GLU A 137 -13.85 -17.25 10.73
CA GLU A 137 -15.23 -17.37 11.24
C GLU A 137 -15.59 -16.20 12.16
N VAL A 138 -14.65 -15.79 13.02
CA VAL A 138 -14.82 -14.66 13.95
C VAL A 138 -15.12 -13.36 13.19
N LEU A 139 -14.37 -13.05 12.14
CA LEU A 139 -14.55 -11.82 11.36
C LEU A 139 -15.85 -11.78 10.56
N GLN A 140 -16.29 -12.93 10.04
CA GLN A 140 -17.58 -13.04 9.35
C GLN A 140 -18.75 -12.66 10.27
N ILE A 141 -18.58 -12.84 11.58
CA ILE A 141 -19.57 -12.42 12.57
C ILE A 141 -19.35 -10.98 13.00
N LEU A 142 -18.13 -10.58 13.38
CA LEU A 142 -17.86 -9.25 13.96
C LEU A 142 -18.09 -8.11 12.97
N VAL A 143 -17.58 -8.22 11.74
CA VAL A 143 -17.57 -7.09 10.78
C VAL A 143 -18.98 -6.59 10.42
N PRO A 144 -20.00 -7.44 10.21
CA PRO A 144 -21.38 -6.98 10.04
C PRO A 144 -21.94 -6.11 11.17
N PHE A 145 -21.48 -6.29 12.42
CA PHE A 145 -21.95 -5.47 13.56
C PHE A 145 -21.40 -4.04 13.54
N LEU A 146 -20.39 -3.72 12.73
CA LEU A 146 -19.89 -2.35 12.58
C LEU A 146 -20.87 -1.41 11.86
N GLN A 147 -21.75 -1.96 10.99
CA GLN A 147 -22.66 -1.18 10.14
C GLN A 147 -24.14 -1.42 10.45
N GLN A 148 -24.48 -1.87 11.66
CA GLN A 148 -25.88 -2.13 12.01
C GLN A 148 -26.72 -0.83 12.02
N ASN A 149 -27.40 -0.57 10.90
CA ASN A 149 -28.47 0.41 10.79
C ASN A 149 -29.77 -0.20 11.32
N ARG A 150 -29.98 -0.19 12.62
CA ARG A 150 -31.32 -0.37 13.21
C ARG A 150 -31.61 0.72 14.24
N SER A 151 -32.88 1.09 14.28
CA SER A 151 -33.52 2.20 14.98
C SER A 151 -33.14 2.39 16.45
N ASP A 152 -32.90 3.65 16.83
CA ASP A 152 -33.31 4.34 18.07
C ASP A 152 -33.38 3.57 19.41
N ASP A 153 -32.49 2.60 19.65
CA ASP A 153 -32.38 1.96 20.97
C ASP A 153 -30.95 2.05 21.52
N LEU A 154 -30.85 2.34 22.82
CA LEU A 154 -29.70 2.93 23.48
C LEU A 154 -28.45 2.02 23.59
N ASP A 155 -28.51 0.75 23.16
CA ASP A 155 -27.43 -0.23 23.36
C ASP A 155 -26.58 -0.57 22.11
N ILE A 156 -26.94 -0.05 20.94
CA ILE A 156 -26.19 -0.32 19.69
C ILE A 156 -24.74 0.16 19.80
N ASN A 157 -24.52 1.28 20.51
CA ASN A 157 -23.18 1.83 20.71
C ASN A 157 -22.27 0.93 21.54
N VAL A 158 -22.83 0.19 22.52
CA VAL A 158 -22.08 -0.77 23.35
C VAL A 158 -21.65 -1.95 22.49
N VAL A 159 -22.56 -2.46 21.65
CA VAL A 159 -22.28 -3.56 20.71
C VAL A 159 -21.19 -3.15 19.72
N ILE A 160 -21.30 -1.98 19.09
CA ILE A 160 -20.28 -1.50 18.14
C ILE A 160 -18.95 -1.27 18.86
N SER A 161 -18.94 -0.64 20.05
CA SER A 161 -17.70 -0.38 20.78
C SER A 161 -17.00 -1.67 21.21
N ASN A 162 -17.77 -2.67 21.64
CA ASN A 162 -17.23 -3.98 21.96
C ASN A 162 -16.74 -4.72 20.71
N THR A 163 -17.43 -4.58 19.58
CA THR A 163 -17.02 -5.13 18.28
C THR A 163 -15.71 -4.50 17.82
N GLU A 164 -15.57 -3.18 17.86
CA GLU A 164 -14.34 -2.45 17.55
C GLU A 164 -13.18 -2.93 18.45
N ARG A 165 -13.42 -3.09 19.76
CA ARG A 165 -12.44 -3.64 20.72
C ARG A 165 -12.03 -5.07 20.36
N LEU A 166 -12.99 -5.95 20.07
CA LEU A 166 -12.73 -7.35 19.71
C LEU A 166 -11.97 -7.45 18.38
N LEU A 167 -12.26 -6.58 17.40
CA LEU A 167 -11.51 -6.54 16.15
C LEU A 167 -10.05 -6.14 16.38
N VAL A 168 -9.78 -5.11 17.20
CA VAL A 168 -8.41 -4.75 17.58
C VAL A 168 -7.72 -5.90 18.30
N LEU A 169 -8.39 -6.52 19.28
CA LEU A 169 -7.84 -7.64 20.04
C LEU A 169 -7.51 -8.84 19.14
N CYS A 170 -8.45 -9.27 18.29
CA CYS A 170 -8.28 -10.46 17.46
C CYS A 170 -7.33 -10.21 16.27
N LEU A 171 -7.51 -9.12 15.53
CA LEU A 171 -6.72 -8.86 14.34
C LEU A 171 -5.36 -8.25 14.66
N LEU A 172 -5.29 -7.23 15.51
CA LEU A 172 -4.11 -6.40 15.65
C LEU A 172 -3.20 -6.88 16.79
N GLU A 173 -3.77 -7.20 17.95
CA GLU A 173 -3.00 -7.62 19.14
C GLU A 173 -2.59 -9.10 19.10
N ASN A 174 -3.41 -9.97 18.50
CA ASN A 174 -3.16 -11.41 18.42
C ASN A 174 -2.73 -11.89 17.02
N ASN A 175 -2.22 -10.99 16.17
CA ASN A 175 -1.76 -11.31 14.81
C ASN A 175 -2.81 -12.07 13.95
N GLY A 176 -4.07 -11.67 14.04
CA GLY A 176 -5.17 -12.38 13.38
C GLY A 176 -5.02 -12.45 11.87
N VAL A 177 -4.43 -11.45 11.20
CA VAL A 177 -4.22 -11.51 9.74
C VAL A 177 -3.19 -12.56 9.35
N LEU A 178 -2.13 -12.68 10.14
CA LEU A 178 -1.13 -13.74 10.00
C LEU A 178 -1.80 -15.11 10.20
N GLN A 179 -2.69 -15.23 11.19
CA GLN A 179 -3.42 -16.47 11.44
C GLN A 179 -4.39 -16.84 10.31
N ILE A 180 -5.08 -15.88 9.69
CA ILE A 180 -5.89 -16.12 8.48
C ILE A 180 -5.03 -16.70 7.35
N ALA A 181 -3.83 -16.13 7.13
CA ALA A 181 -2.92 -16.67 6.12
C ALA A 181 -2.50 -18.11 6.44
N ARG A 182 -2.27 -18.45 7.72
CA ARG A 182 -2.00 -19.84 8.15
C ARG A 182 -3.21 -20.75 7.95
N GLU A 183 -4.42 -20.28 8.19
CA GLU A 183 -5.66 -21.04 7.97
C GLU A 183 -5.80 -21.42 6.49
N PHE A 184 -5.49 -20.51 5.57
CA PHE A 184 -5.48 -20.80 4.12
C PHE A 184 -4.27 -21.62 3.65
N GLY A 185 -3.10 -21.48 4.29
CA GLY A 185 -1.87 -22.20 3.93
C GLY A 185 -1.66 -23.55 4.60
N GLY A 186 -2.47 -23.92 5.59
CA GLY A 186 -2.28 -25.14 6.38
C GLY A 186 -2.69 -26.43 5.64
N PRO A 187 -2.09 -27.59 5.96
CA PRO A 187 -2.38 -28.87 5.30
C PRO A 187 -3.83 -29.37 5.50
N PHE A 188 -4.59 -28.77 6.41
CA PHE A 188 -5.99 -29.12 6.71
C PHE A 188 -6.99 -28.70 5.62
N THR A 189 -6.64 -27.77 4.73
CA THR A 189 -7.48 -27.40 3.58
C THR A 189 -7.46 -28.44 2.46
N SER A 190 -6.44 -29.30 2.41
CA SER A 190 -6.21 -30.28 1.32
C SER A 190 -7.23 -31.43 1.23
N LYS A 191 -8.02 -31.68 2.28
CA LYS A 191 -8.97 -32.81 2.30
C LYS A 191 -10.42 -32.47 1.93
N GLY A 192 -10.74 -31.19 1.66
CA GLY A 192 -12.13 -30.81 1.38
C GLY A 192 -12.35 -29.57 0.51
N PHE A 193 -11.31 -28.75 0.26
CA PHE A 193 -11.40 -27.61 -0.64
C PHE A 193 -10.85 -27.99 -2.01
N THR A 194 -11.71 -28.05 -3.02
CA THR A 194 -11.26 -27.96 -4.42
C THR A 194 -10.75 -26.54 -4.68
N ASP A 195 -9.72 -26.38 -5.52
CA ASP A 195 -9.12 -25.07 -5.86
C ASP A 195 -10.18 -24.02 -6.29
N GLU A 196 -11.28 -24.48 -6.88
CA GLU A 196 -12.43 -23.66 -7.27
C GLU A 196 -13.15 -22.94 -6.11
N ARG A 197 -13.18 -23.51 -4.89
CA ARG A 197 -13.82 -22.88 -3.72
C ARG A 197 -12.87 -22.03 -2.88
N MET A 198 -11.58 -22.28 -2.94
CA MET A 198 -10.60 -21.59 -2.09
C MET A 198 -10.41 -20.12 -2.51
N LYS A 199 -10.30 -19.85 -3.81
CA LYS A 199 -10.11 -18.50 -4.37
C LYS A 199 -11.23 -17.50 -3.98
N PRO A 200 -12.54 -17.81 -4.10
CA PRO A 200 -13.59 -16.89 -3.69
C PRO A 200 -13.62 -16.65 -2.18
N ASP A 201 -13.30 -17.66 -1.36
CA ASP A 201 -13.23 -17.50 0.11
C ASP A 201 -12.08 -16.58 0.54
N ILE A 202 -10.89 -16.74 -0.08
CA ILE A 202 -9.74 -15.86 0.11
C ILE A 202 -10.10 -14.42 -0.27
N SER A 203 -10.72 -14.23 -1.45
CA SER A 203 -11.11 -12.90 -1.93
C SER A 203 -12.15 -12.24 -1.03
N ARG A 204 -13.16 -13.01 -0.57
CA ARG A 204 -14.16 -12.54 0.40
C ARG A 204 -13.49 -12.14 1.71
N MET A 205 -12.59 -12.96 2.23
CA MET A 205 -11.91 -12.69 3.50
C MET A 205 -11.01 -11.45 3.41
N ALA A 206 -10.25 -11.31 2.34
CA ALA A 206 -9.45 -10.11 2.09
C ALA A 206 -10.34 -8.87 1.99
N GLN A 207 -11.50 -8.95 1.33
CA GLN A 207 -12.47 -7.86 1.28
C GLN A 207 -12.99 -7.50 2.69
N ILE A 208 -13.34 -8.49 3.51
CA ILE A 208 -13.80 -8.28 4.88
C ILE A 208 -12.74 -7.51 5.67
N VAL A 209 -11.50 -8.00 5.71
CA VAL A 209 -10.41 -7.37 6.48
C VAL A 209 -10.14 -5.94 6.02
N VAL A 210 -9.99 -5.71 4.72
CA VAL A 210 -9.63 -4.38 4.20
C VAL A 210 -10.81 -3.39 4.30
N SER A 211 -12.05 -3.86 4.43
CA SER A 211 -13.21 -2.99 4.65
C SER A 211 -13.37 -2.47 6.09
N ILE A 212 -12.64 -3.02 7.07
CA ILE A 212 -12.83 -2.68 8.49
C ILE A 212 -12.66 -1.18 8.77
N PRO A 213 -11.61 -0.49 8.28
CA PRO A 213 -11.46 0.95 8.51
C PRO A 213 -12.61 1.78 7.93
N ASP A 214 -13.16 1.36 6.78
CA ASP A 214 -14.28 2.02 6.11
C ASP A 214 -15.58 1.88 6.91
N LYS A 215 -15.69 0.80 7.70
CA LYS A 215 -16.84 0.45 8.53
C LYS A 215 -16.73 0.94 9.98
N ALA A 216 -15.53 1.32 10.41
CA ALA A 216 -15.30 1.82 11.76
C ALA A 216 -15.88 3.25 11.91
N ARG A 217 -16.38 3.59 13.09
CA ARG A 217 -16.95 4.92 13.35
C ARG A 217 -15.86 6.00 13.35
N MET A 218 -16.25 7.26 13.09
CA MET A 218 -15.31 8.40 13.12
C MET A 218 -14.61 8.61 14.47
N ASN A 219 -15.23 8.18 15.59
CA ASN A 219 -14.65 8.22 16.95
C ASN A 219 -14.16 6.84 17.43
N SER A 220 -13.94 5.89 16.53
CA SER A 220 -13.44 4.56 16.86
C SER A 220 -12.00 4.60 17.39
N LEU A 221 -11.50 3.45 17.87
CA LEU A 221 -10.11 3.33 18.32
C LEU A 221 -9.14 3.75 17.21
N THR A 222 -8.11 4.52 17.55
CA THR A 222 -7.09 5.00 16.60
C THR A 222 -6.42 3.88 15.81
N SER A 223 -6.39 2.66 16.37
CA SER A 223 -5.87 1.46 15.72
C SER A 223 -6.69 1.02 14.51
N LEU A 224 -7.96 1.42 14.42
CA LEU A 224 -8.86 1.14 13.28
C LEU A 224 -8.85 2.24 12.22
N SER A 225 -8.14 3.36 12.45
CA SER A 225 -7.93 4.35 11.41
C SER A 225 -7.19 3.73 10.21
N SER A 226 -7.59 4.07 8.99
CA SER A 226 -7.10 3.44 7.75
C SER A 226 -5.58 3.29 7.71
N HIS A 227 -4.85 4.38 7.95
CA HIS A 227 -3.40 4.39 7.91
C HIS A 227 -2.75 3.49 8.99
N VAL A 228 -3.21 3.54 10.24
CA VAL A 228 -2.63 2.73 11.33
C VAL A 228 -2.98 1.26 11.14
N PHE A 229 -4.24 0.99 10.79
CA PHE A 229 -4.75 -0.35 10.55
C PHE A 229 -4.00 -1.04 9.41
N PHE A 230 -3.95 -0.43 8.22
CA PHE A 230 -3.25 -1.02 7.08
C PHE A 230 -1.77 -1.21 7.35
N ARG A 231 -1.13 -0.31 8.10
CA ARG A 231 0.29 -0.48 8.46
C ARG A 231 0.50 -1.75 9.30
N GLN A 232 -0.34 -1.98 10.30
CA GLN A 232 -0.26 -3.17 11.15
C GLN A 232 -0.58 -4.44 10.37
N VAL A 233 -1.62 -4.41 9.54
CA VAL A 233 -2.00 -5.51 8.64
C VAL A 233 -0.83 -5.90 7.72
N ILE A 234 -0.20 -4.93 7.07
CA ILE A 234 0.97 -5.16 6.20
C ILE A 234 2.12 -5.77 7.01
N VAL A 235 2.42 -5.24 8.19
CA VAL A 235 3.50 -5.76 9.05
C VAL A 235 3.27 -7.22 9.43
N GLN A 236 2.03 -7.60 9.77
CA GLN A 236 1.65 -8.98 10.09
C GLN A 236 1.70 -9.90 8.87
N VAL A 237 1.23 -9.45 7.72
CA VAL A 237 1.33 -10.23 6.49
C VAL A 237 2.80 -10.49 6.15
N LEU A 238 3.65 -9.48 6.32
CA LEU A 238 5.09 -9.63 6.06
C LEU A 238 5.84 -10.43 7.12
N SER A 239 5.28 -10.70 8.30
CA SER A 239 5.92 -11.64 9.26
C SER A 239 5.79 -13.11 8.84
N LEU A 240 5.00 -13.42 7.80
CA LEU A 240 5.01 -14.76 7.18
C LEU A 240 6.38 -15.15 6.63
N GLU A 241 7.23 -14.18 6.28
CA GLU A 241 8.64 -14.40 5.89
C GLU A 241 9.41 -15.22 6.94
N GLU A 242 9.10 -15.02 8.23
CA GLU A 242 9.77 -15.70 9.34
C GLU A 242 9.27 -17.15 9.51
N GLU A 243 8.07 -17.48 9.02
CA GLU A 243 7.40 -18.79 9.16
C GLU A 243 7.55 -19.65 7.90
N ARG A 244 8.82 -19.94 7.61
CA ARG A 244 9.31 -20.56 6.39
C ARG A 244 8.64 -21.90 6.04
N GLU A 245 8.16 -22.67 7.03
CA GLU A 245 7.52 -23.97 6.78
C GLU A 245 6.13 -23.86 6.12
N VAL A 246 5.39 -22.77 6.34
CA VAL A 246 4.04 -22.55 5.76
C VAL A 246 4.10 -22.22 4.27
N ILE A 247 5.20 -21.58 3.83
CA ILE A 247 5.41 -21.19 2.44
C ILE A 247 6.12 -22.29 1.63
N LEU A 248 6.94 -23.11 2.29
CA LEU A 248 7.87 -24.07 1.66
C LEU A 248 7.34 -25.51 1.54
N LEU A 249 6.10 -25.82 1.93
CA LEU A 249 5.64 -27.21 1.97
C LEU A 249 5.54 -27.92 0.61
N GLU A 250 5.71 -27.22 -0.52
CA GLU A 250 5.80 -27.84 -1.84
C GLU A 250 7.10 -27.47 -2.56
N LYS A 251 8.01 -28.46 -2.60
CA LYS A 251 9.19 -28.46 -3.46
C LYS A 251 8.76 -28.46 -4.93
N ILE A 252 9.10 -27.36 -5.62
CA ILE A 252 9.74 -27.26 -6.96
C ILE A 252 9.08 -28.08 -8.10
N ASP A 253 8.37 -27.42 -9.04
CA ASP A 253 8.92 -27.03 -10.37
C ASP A 253 7.88 -26.57 -11.43
N THR A 254 6.58 -26.44 -11.11
CA THR A 254 5.58 -26.07 -12.12
C THR A 254 4.81 -24.79 -11.79
N SER A 255 4.62 -23.95 -12.81
CA SER A 255 3.80 -22.72 -12.78
C SER A 255 2.36 -22.94 -12.30
N ASP A 256 1.87 -24.18 -12.31
CA ASP A 256 0.52 -24.57 -11.88
C ASP A 256 0.36 -24.69 -10.35
N GLU A 257 1.43 -24.73 -9.55
CA GLU A 257 1.32 -24.96 -8.09
C GLU A 257 1.27 -23.68 -7.23
N MET A 258 1.52 -22.50 -7.80
CA MET A 258 1.27 -21.23 -7.10
C MET A 258 -0.21 -21.04 -6.77
N ASP A 259 -1.10 -21.63 -7.58
CA ASP A 259 -2.55 -21.66 -7.33
C ASP A 259 -2.92 -22.53 -6.11
N LYS A 260 -2.00 -23.35 -5.58
CA LYS A 260 -2.24 -24.22 -4.42
C LYS A 260 -1.86 -23.58 -3.08
N ASN A 261 -1.00 -22.56 -3.08
CA ASN A 261 -0.60 -21.90 -1.83
C ASN A 261 -1.61 -20.82 -1.42
N GLY A 262 -2.63 -21.22 -0.66
CA GLY A 262 -3.68 -20.34 -0.17
C GLY A 262 -3.16 -19.15 0.65
N ALA A 263 -2.04 -19.29 1.37
CA ALA A 263 -1.43 -18.19 2.10
C ALA A 263 -0.92 -17.10 1.14
N LEU A 264 -0.13 -17.47 0.13
CA LEU A 264 0.41 -16.51 -0.85
C LEU A 264 -0.72 -15.85 -1.67
N LEU A 265 -1.75 -16.61 -2.05
CA LEU A 265 -2.93 -16.04 -2.71
C LEU A 265 -3.62 -15.00 -1.83
N PHE A 266 -3.78 -15.27 -0.54
CA PHE A 266 -4.33 -14.29 0.40
C PHE A 266 -3.45 -13.05 0.54
N ILE A 267 -2.12 -13.18 0.56
CA ILE A 267 -1.19 -12.03 0.57
C ILE A 267 -1.38 -11.15 -0.67
N GLY A 268 -1.35 -11.74 -1.86
CA GLY A 268 -1.51 -10.99 -3.12
C GLY A 268 -2.83 -10.25 -3.18
N GLU A 269 -3.88 -10.88 -2.67
CA GLU A 269 -5.23 -10.36 -2.65
C GLU A 269 -5.42 -9.23 -1.61
N MET A 270 -4.75 -9.34 -0.45
CA MET A 270 -4.65 -8.28 0.54
C MET A 270 -3.89 -7.06 0.01
N PHE A 271 -2.70 -7.27 -0.58
CA PHE A 271 -1.90 -6.18 -1.14
C PHE A 271 -2.63 -5.49 -2.30
N SER A 272 -3.31 -6.26 -3.15
CA SER A 272 -4.14 -5.73 -4.22
C SER A 272 -5.19 -4.75 -3.69
N ARG A 273 -5.96 -5.16 -2.67
CA ARG A 273 -7.02 -4.33 -2.10
C ARG A 273 -6.52 -3.13 -1.30
N ILE A 274 -5.42 -3.28 -0.55
CA ILE A 274 -4.80 -2.18 0.19
C ILE A 274 -4.30 -1.11 -0.79
N CYS A 275 -3.67 -1.53 -1.89
CA CYS A 275 -3.21 -0.60 -2.93
C CYS A 275 -4.37 0.09 -3.66
N ARG A 276 -5.47 -0.62 -3.95
CA ARG A 276 -6.69 0.00 -4.52
C ARG A 276 -7.30 1.08 -3.63
N ARG A 277 -7.11 0.99 -2.31
CA ARG A 277 -7.52 2.03 -1.33
C ARG A 277 -6.49 3.16 -1.18
N GLY A 278 -5.52 3.25 -2.09
CA GLY A 278 -4.53 4.34 -2.09
C GLY A 278 -3.36 4.16 -1.11
N SER A 279 -3.24 3.02 -0.42
CA SER A 279 -2.18 2.77 0.58
C SER A 279 -0.96 2.02 0.02
N ALA A 280 -0.64 2.23 -1.26
CA ALA A 280 0.51 1.58 -1.91
C ALA A 280 1.86 2.13 -1.43
N ASP A 281 1.91 3.41 -1.06
CA ASP A 281 3.05 4.08 -0.45
C ASP A 281 3.40 3.43 0.90
N LEU A 282 2.38 3.14 1.73
CA LEU A 282 2.52 2.46 3.01
C LEU A 282 3.08 1.05 2.84
N LEU A 283 2.57 0.30 1.86
CA LEU A 283 3.09 -1.02 1.52
C LEU A 283 4.58 -0.93 1.12
N SER A 284 4.93 -0.05 0.19
CA SER A 284 6.33 0.15 -0.21
C SER A 284 7.23 0.57 0.95
N SER A 285 6.70 1.34 1.90
CA SER A 285 7.44 1.84 3.06
C SER A 285 7.84 0.74 4.04
N GLU A 286 7.09 -0.36 4.09
CA GLU A 286 7.38 -1.53 4.91
C GLU A 286 8.14 -2.61 4.11
N LEU A 287 7.87 -2.75 2.81
CA LEU A 287 8.56 -3.71 1.93
C LEU A 287 10.04 -3.37 1.72
N VAL A 288 10.33 -2.14 1.27
CA VAL A 288 11.68 -1.76 0.82
C VAL A 288 12.73 -1.89 1.92
N PRO A 289 12.52 -1.42 3.16
CA PRO A 289 13.52 -1.56 4.22
C PRO A 289 13.85 -3.02 4.57
N ARG A 290 12.86 -3.93 4.52
CA ARG A 290 13.07 -5.36 4.84
C ARG A 290 13.95 -6.02 3.80
N VAL A 291 13.60 -5.84 2.52
CA VAL A 291 14.39 -6.41 1.40
C VAL A 291 15.76 -5.76 1.29
N LEU A 292 15.88 -4.45 1.52
CA LEU A 292 17.17 -3.77 1.54
C LEU A 292 18.07 -4.31 2.66
N ARG A 293 17.51 -4.62 3.84
CA ARG A 293 18.24 -5.28 4.93
C ARG A 293 18.71 -6.68 4.53
N LEU A 294 17.85 -7.47 3.90
CA LEU A 294 18.21 -8.80 3.38
C LEU A 294 19.38 -8.72 2.39
N ILE A 295 19.31 -7.79 1.43
CA ILE A 295 20.37 -7.58 0.42
C ILE A 295 21.66 -7.11 1.09
N ASN A 296 21.60 -6.19 2.05
CA ASN A 296 22.79 -5.72 2.76
C ASN A 296 23.46 -6.84 3.56
N THR A 297 22.68 -7.73 4.17
CA THR A 297 23.21 -8.93 4.83
C THR A 297 23.89 -9.85 3.82
N CYS A 298 23.28 -10.06 2.64
CA CYS A 298 23.89 -10.82 1.55
C CYS A 298 25.21 -10.19 1.09
N LEU A 299 25.22 -8.89 0.78
CA LEU A 299 26.40 -8.13 0.35
C LEU A 299 27.53 -8.16 1.38
N SER A 300 27.20 -8.13 2.68
CA SER A 300 28.20 -8.18 3.75
C SER A 300 28.76 -9.59 3.96
N SER A 301 27.99 -10.62 3.65
CA SER A 301 28.38 -12.02 3.81
C SER A 301 29.20 -12.58 2.64
N SER A 302 29.02 -12.02 1.44
CA SER A 302 29.68 -12.50 0.22
C SER A 302 30.94 -11.69 -0.05
N ASN A 303 32.12 -12.31 0.11
CA ASN A 303 33.40 -11.73 -0.33
C ASN A 303 33.50 -11.54 -1.86
N SER A 304 32.54 -12.07 -2.62
CA SER A 304 32.35 -11.91 -4.07
C SER A 304 31.00 -11.23 -4.37
N SER A 305 30.84 -10.68 -5.57
CA SER A 305 29.57 -10.12 -6.05
C SER A 305 28.41 -11.11 -5.87
N ILE A 306 27.24 -10.63 -5.41
CA ILE A 306 26.00 -11.42 -5.38
C ILE A 306 25.73 -11.99 -6.78
N THR A 307 25.34 -13.27 -6.83
CA THR A 307 24.86 -13.93 -8.05
C THR A 307 23.40 -14.35 -7.89
N GLU A 308 22.71 -14.55 -9.01
CA GLU A 308 21.31 -15.00 -9.03
C GLU A 308 21.13 -16.31 -8.25
N GLU A 309 22.03 -17.28 -8.45
CA GLU A 309 22.03 -18.60 -7.78
C GLU A 309 22.13 -18.50 -6.24
N VAL A 310 22.91 -17.55 -5.73
CA VAL A 310 23.06 -17.33 -4.27
C VAL A 310 21.78 -16.76 -3.68
N LEU A 311 21.06 -15.94 -4.44
CA LEU A 311 19.79 -15.39 -4.01
C LEU A 311 18.69 -16.46 -4.06
N GLU A 312 18.57 -17.20 -5.16
CA GLU A 312 17.53 -18.25 -5.31
C GLU A 312 17.70 -19.41 -4.32
N SER A 313 18.94 -19.74 -3.93
CA SER A 313 19.19 -20.83 -2.97
C SER A 313 18.81 -20.49 -1.52
N LYS A 314 18.59 -19.21 -1.19
CA LYS A 314 18.21 -18.81 0.18
C LYS A 314 16.70 -18.94 0.38
N PRO A 315 16.23 -19.61 1.44
CA PRO A 315 14.79 -19.68 1.72
C PRO A 315 14.18 -18.30 2.03
N GLU A 316 14.99 -17.37 2.54
CA GLU A 316 14.59 -16.00 2.89
C GLU A 316 14.15 -15.17 1.68
N THR A 317 14.68 -15.47 0.50
CA THR A 317 14.39 -14.71 -0.74
C THR A 317 13.18 -15.27 -1.47
N MET A 318 12.86 -16.57 -1.26
CA MET A 318 11.75 -17.26 -1.92
C MET A 318 10.40 -16.61 -1.64
N PHE A 319 10.19 -16.12 -0.41
CA PHE A 319 8.99 -15.36 -0.07
C PHE A 319 8.84 -14.12 -0.96
N TRP A 320 9.91 -13.32 -1.08
CA TRP A 320 9.92 -12.09 -1.87
C TRP A 320 9.75 -12.35 -3.37
N LEU A 321 10.42 -13.39 -3.88
CA LEU A 321 10.33 -13.83 -5.27
C LEU A 321 8.93 -14.30 -5.67
N ARG A 322 8.17 -14.87 -4.73
CA ARG A 322 6.80 -15.37 -4.96
C ARG A 322 5.71 -14.36 -4.62
N MET A 323 5.98 -13.40 -3.74
CA MET A 323 5.00 -12.44 -3.27
C MET A 323 4.45 -11.60 -4.42
N MET A 324 5.30 -11.06 -5.28
CA MET A 324 4.83 -10.26 -6.42
C MET A 324 4.11 -11.10 -7.49
N GLU A 325 4.39 -12.40 -7.59
CA GLU A 325 3.66 -13.32 -8.49
C GLU A 325 2.21 -13.53 -8.06
N SER A 326 1.93 -13.41 -6.76
CA SER A 326 0.57 -13.55 -6.23
C SER A 326 -0.35 -12.38 -6.60
N ILE A 327 0.21 -11.25 -7.03
CA ILE A 327 -0.54 -10.05 -7.43
C ILE A 327 -0.89 -10.17 -8.91
N ARG A 328 -2.16 -10.48 -9.19
CA ARG A 328 -2.64 -10.72 -10.57
C ARG A 328 -3.04 -9.45 -11.31
N ASP A 329 -3.33 -8.37 -10.58
CA ASP A 329 -3.80 -7.10 -11.16
C ASP A 329 -2.62 -6.29 -11.74
N PRO A 330 -2.55 -6.09 -13.07
CA PRO A 330 -1.47 -5.34 -13.70
C PRO A 330 -1.37 -3.88 -13.26
N TYR A 331 -2.51 -3.24 -12.98
CA TYR A 331 -2.54 -1.85 -12.52
C TYR A 331 -1.93 -1.73 -11.12
N ILE A 332 -2.21 -2.70 -10.25
CA ILE A 332 -1.62 -2.69 -8.90
C ILE A 332 -0.13 -3.02 -8.95
N THR A 333 0.29 -3.97 -9.79
CA THR A 333 1.71 -4.23 -10.01
C THR A 333 2.44 -2.97 -10.48
N GLU A 334 1.85 -2.18 -11.38
CA GLU A 334 2.38 -0.89 -11.81
C GLU A 334 2.50 0.11 -10.65
N ARG A 335 1.43 0.25 -9.86
CA ARG A 335 1.41 1.18 -8.72
C ARG A 335 2.44 0.81 -7.65
N ILE A 336 2.57 -0.47 -7.32
CA ILE A 336 3.58 -0.94 -6.35
C ILE A 336 4.99 -0.71 -6.90
N SER A 337 5.23 -0.97 -8.18
CA SER A 337 6.53 -0.76 -8.83
C SER A 337 6.97 0.70 -8.77
N GLU A 338 6.06 1.62 -9.07
CA GLU A 338 6.29 3.06 -8.94
C GLU A 338 6.68 3.44 -7.50
N GLN A 339 5.90 3.00 -6.52
CA GLN A 339 6.14 3.34 -5.12
C GLN A 339 7.46 2.76 -4.60
N ILE A 340 7.84 1.55 -5.02
CA ILE A 340 9.14 0.95 -4.69
C ILE A 340 10.29 1.80 -5.25
N LEU A 341 10.21 2.24 -6.51
CA LEU A 341 11.23 3.10 -7.13
C LEU A 341 11.39 4.43 -6.39
N HIS A 342 10.28 5.11 -6.08
CA HIS A 342 10.30 6.35 -5.31
C HIS A 342 10.86 6.14 -3.91
N LYS A 343 10.49 5.03 -3.25
CA LYS A 343 10.98 4.73 -1.90
C LYS A 343 12.48 4.46 -1.90
N LEU A 344 13.01 3.72 -2.87
CA LEU A 344 14.44 3.49 -3.05
C LEU A 344 15.20 4.81 -3.27
N ALA A 345 14.67 5.70 -4.11
CA ALA A 345 15.26 7.03 -4.32
C ALA A 345 15.23 7.87 -3.04
N SER A 346 14.12 7.85 -2.29
CA SER A 346 14.01 8.57 -1.02
C SER A 346 15.00 8.09 0.05
N GLN A 347 15.39 6.81 -0.01
CA GLN A 347 16.37 6.20 0.89
C GLN A 347 17.81 6.28 0.37
N GLN A 348 18.03 6.90 -0.79
CA GLN A 348 19.35 7.02 -1.42
C GLN A 348 20.04 5.66 -1.61
N ALA A 349 19.28 4.65 -2.04
CA ALA A 349 19.85 3.35 -2.37
C ALA A 349 20.92 3.48 -3.45
N ASN A 350 21.99 2.67 -3.36
CA ASN A 350 22.99 2.61 -4.41
C ASN A 350 22.54 1.72 -5.58
N ASP A 351 23.22 1.81 -6.73
CA ASP A 351 22.82 1.11 -7.95
C ASP A 351 22.79 -0.42 -7.79
N VAL A 352 23.70 -0.99 -7.00
CA VAL A 352 23.76 -2.44 -6.74
C VAL A 352 22.59 -2.87 -5.87
N GLN A 353 22.29 -2.13 -4.81
CA GLN A 353 21.15 -2.37 -3.92
C GLN A 353 19.83 -2.28 -4.69
N ALA A 354 19.64 -1.20 -5.46
CA ALA A 354 18.42 -0.99 -6.22
C ALA A 354 18.21 -2.10 -7.27
N TYR A 355 19.27 -2.51 -7.97
CA TYR A 355 19.20 -3.63 -8.91
C TYR A 355 18.70 -4.91 -8.23
N TRP A 356 19.30 -5.31 -7.10
CA TRP A 356 18.90 -6.54 -6.41
C TRP A 356 17.51 -6.46 -5.76
N VAL A 357 17.08 -5.27 -5.32
CA VAL A 357 15.69 -5.07 -4.85
C VAL A 357 14.72 -5.27 -6.01
N LEU A 358 14.97 -4.64 -7.16
CA LEU A 358 14.12 -4.80 -8.34
C LEU A 358 14.15 -6.24 -8.85
N TRP A 359 15.31 -6.90 -8.82
CA TRP A 359 15.45 -8.30 -9.19
C TRP A 359 14.60 -9.21 -8.29
N LEU A 360 14.69 -9.07 -6.96
CA LEU A 360 13.92 -9.88 -6.02
C LEU A 360 12.41 -9.73 -6.20
N PHE A 361 11.92 -8.52 -6.43
CA PHE A 361 10.49 -8.29 -6.59
C PHE A 361 9.98 -8.63 -7.99
N PHE A 362 10.73 -8.30 -9.04
CA PHE A 362 10.18 -8.25 -10.39
C PHE A 362 10.76 -9.29 -11.34
N HIS A 363 11.91 -9.91 -11.08
CA HIS A 363 12.59 -10.76 -12.06
C HIS A 363 11.69 -11.89 -12.60
N ARG A 364 10.99 -12.62 -11.72
CA ARG A 364 10.15 -13.75 -12.15
C ARG A 364 8.92 -13.28 -12.92
N ILE A 365 8.18 -12.29 -12.40
CA ILE A 365 7.02 -11.73 -13.12
C ILE A 365 7.42 -11.02 -14.41
N PHE A 366 8.61 -10.41 -14.48
CA PHE A 366 9.15 -9.83 -15.70
C PHE A 366 9.44 -10.91 -16.76
N ARG A 367 9.98 -12.08 -16.36
CA ARG A 367 10.17 -13.21 -17.30
C ARG A 367 8.85 -13.82 -17.77
N LEU A 368 7.88 -13.97 -16.86
CA LEU A 368 6.63 -14.68 -17.13
C LEU A 368 5.55 -13.83 -17.83
N GLN A 369 5.45 -12.54 -17.49
CA GLN A 369 4.34 -11.68 -17.90
C GLN A 369 4.78 -10.60 -18.91
N ALA A 370 4.19 -10.62 -20.10
CA ALA A 370 4.47 -9.61 -21.13
C ALA A 370 4.01 -8.19 -20.73
N SER A 371 2.94 -8.08 -19.93
CA SER A 371 2.43 -6.82 -19.38
C SER A 371 3.47 -6.12 -18.50
N VAL A 372 4.16 -6.85 -17.62
CA VAL A 372 5.20 -6.31 -16.73
C VAL A 372 6.41 -5.83 -17.54
N ARG A 373 6.81 -6.57 -18.58
CA ARG A 373 7.89 -6.13 -19.49
C ARG A 373 7.53 -4.83 -20.21
N SER A 374 6.32 -4.75 -20.76
CA SER A 374 5.82 -3.53 -21.42
C SER A 374 5.70 -2.37 -20.43
N MET A 375 5.30 -2.62 -19.19
CA MET A 375 5.26 -1.61 -18.14
C MET A 375 6.63 -0.97 -17.89
N PHE A 376 7.68 -1.77 -17.70
CA PHE A 376 9.03 -1.22 -17.50
C PHE A 376 9.61 -0.55 -18.75
N VAL A 377 9.50 -1.18 -19.93
CA VAL A 377 10.20 -0.72 -21.14
C VAL A 377 9.40 0.33 -21.94
N ASP A 378 8.07 0.27 -21.91
CA ASP A 378 7.21 1.22 -22.63
C ASP A 378 6.74 2.32 -21.68
N LYS A 379 6.02 1.98 -20.60
CA LYS A 379 5.43 2.99 -19.71
C LYS A 379 6.48 3.77 -18.91
N PHE A 380 7.33 3.07 -18.17
CA PHE A 380 8.28 3.73 -17.25
C PHE A 380 9.46 4.40 -17.94
N LEU A 381 9.79 4.05 -19.18
CA LEU A 381 10.84 4.73 -19.95
C LEU A 381 10.33 5.88 -20.83
N LEU A 382 9.10 5.79 -21.37
CA LEU A 382 8.61 6.79 -22.34
C LEU A 382 7.58 7.75 -21.76
N TRP A 383 6.69 7.26 -20.90
CA TRP A 383 5.49 8.01 -20.51
C TRP A 383 5.59 8.59 -19.09
N LYS A 384 6.15 7.81 -18.16
CA LYS A 384 6.21 8.20 -16.76
C LYS A 384 7.58 8.74 -16.37
N VAL A 385 7.60 9.92 -15.74
CA VAL A 385 8.84 10.60 -15.34
C VAL A 385 9.22 10.20 -13.92
N PHE A 386 10.45 9.71 -13.76
CA PHE A 386 11.04 9.35 -12.48
C PHE A 386 12.33 10.15 -12.21
N PRO A 387 12.82 10.21 -10.97
CA PRO A 387 14.18 10.68 -10.70
C PRO A 387 15.21 9.92 -11.54
N VAL A 388 16.29 10.60 -11.95
CA VAL A 388 17.33 10.01 -12.82
C VAL A 388 17.97 8.75 -12.22
N SER A 389 18.04 8.65 -10.89
CA SER A 389 18.49 7.41 -10.21
C SER A 389 17.56 6.23 -10.52
N CYS A 390 16.24 6.42 -10.46
CA CYS A 390 15.27 5.38 -10.81
C CYS A 390 15.37 5.00 -12.29
N LEU A 391 15.54 5.99 -13.19
CA LEU A 391 15.74 5.74 -14.61
C LEU A 391 16.96 4.84 -14.87
N LYS A 392 18.09 5.12 -14.20
CA LYS A 392 19.28 4.26 -14.26
C LYS A 392 18.98 2.83 -13.82
N TRP A 393 18.24 2.68 -12.73
CA TRP A 393 17.86 1.35 -12.22
C TRP A 393 16.89 0.61 -13.15
N ILE A 394 15.93 1.31 -13.76
CA ILE A 394 15.01 0.73 -14.74
C ILE A 394 15.79 0.25 -15.97
N LEU A 395 16.69 1.08 -16.52
CA LEU A 395 17.55 0.68 -17.64
C LEU A 395 18.40 -0.53 -17.28
N GLN A 396 19.03 -0.53 -16.09
CA GLN A 396 19.87 -1.64 -15.66
C GLN A 396 19.08 -2.95 -15.48
N PHE A 397 17.91 -2.88 -14.86
CA PHE A 397 17.08 -4.06 -14.58
C PHE A 397 16.36 -4.58 -15.83
N ALA A 398 15.66 -3.72 -16.56
CA ALA A 398 14.73 -4.13 -17.62
C ALA A 398 15.32 -4.11 -19.03
N VAL A 399 16.44 -3.43 -19.25
CA VAL A 399 17.06 -3.30 -20.59
C VAL A 399 18.41 -4.01 -20.65
N CYS A 400 19.28 -3.78 -19.66
CA CYS A 400 20.57 -4.44 -19.57
C CYS A 400 20.47 -5.85 -18.98
N GLU A 401 19.44 -6.12 -18.16
CA GLU A 401 19.18 -7.40 -17.49
C GLU A 401 20.40 -7.99 -16.76
N CYS A 402 21.30 -7.15 -16.25
CA CYS A 402 22.51 -7.58 -15.57
C CYS A 402 22.86 -6.67 -14.38
N PRO A 403 23.57 -7.17 -13.36
CA PRO A 403 24.08 -6.32 -12.28
C PRO A 403 25.06 -5.23 -12.79
N PRO A 404 25.14 -4.06 -12.14
CA PRO A 404 26.03 -2.97 -12.54
C PRO A 404 27.52 -3.35 -12.69
N SER A 405 28.00 -4.31 -11.89
CA SER A 405 29.41 -4.74 -11.89
C SER A 405 29.77 -5.75 -12.98
N THR A 406 28.79 -6.26 -13.72
CA THR A 406 28.97 -7.35 -14.69
C THR A 406 28.77 -6.92 -16.15
N SER A 407 28.43 -5.65 -16.40
CA SER A 407 28.18 -5.14 -17.74
C SER A 407 29.48 -5.01 -18.54
N LEU A 408 29.88 -6.05 -19.26
CA LEU A 408 30.99 -6.02 -20.23
C LEU A 408 30.51 -5.37 -21.54
N PRO A 409 31.18 -4.31 -22.05
CA PRO A 409 30.91 -3.75 -23.37
C PRO A 409 31.12 -4.80 -24.47
N GLY A 410 30.20 -4.90 -25.44
CA GLY A 410 30.38 -5.71 -26.65
C GLY A 410 29.74 -7.10 -26.67
N GLN A 411 28.87 -7.45 -25.71
CA GLN A 411 27.96 -8.59 -25.88
C GLN A 411 26.73 -8.15 -26.68
N ASN A 412 26.24 -8.97 -27.62
CA ASN A 412 24.99 -8.70 -28.36
C ASN A 412 23.82 -8.51 -27.37
N ARG A 413 23.40 -7.26 -27.14
CA ARG A 413 22.29 -6.88 -26.25
C ARG A 413 21.05 -6.50 -27.08
N PRO A 414 20.26 -7.47 -27.60
CA PRO A 414 19.10 -7.17 -28.45
C PRO A 414 18.03 -6.33 -27.74
N GLY A 415 17.89 -6.47 -26.42
CA GLY A 415 16.97 -5.65 -25.60
C GLY A 415 17.35 -4.17 -25.58
N LEU A 416 18.65 -3.87 -25.42
CA LEU A 416 19.19 -2.51 -25.48
C LEU A 416 18.98 -1.88 -26.85
N LEU A 417 19.34 -2.59 -27.93
CA LEU A 417 19.17 -2.11 -29.30
C LEU A 417 17.71 -1.76 -29.61
N LYS A 418 16.77 -2.64 -29.25
CA LYS A 418 15.33 -2.40 -29.46
C LYS A 418 14.82 -1.21 -28.66
N THR A 419 15.29 -1.05 -27.42
CA THR A 419 14.88 0.05 -26.55
C THR A 419 15.43 1.38 -27.05
N VAL A 420 16.71 1.43 -27.44
CA VAL A 420 17.34 2.62 -28.03
C VAL A 420 16.66 3.02 -29.32
N GLN A 421 16.37 2.08 -30.23
CA GLN A 421 15.66 2.37 -31.47
C GLN A 421 14.28 2.99 -31.20
N ARG A 422 13.56 2.50 -30.19
CA ARG A 422 12.25 3.04 -29.80
C ARG A 422 12.35 4.42 -29.15
N LEU A 423 13.27 4.61 -28.21
CA LEU A 423 13.54 5.91 -27.58
C LEU A 423 13.90 6.94 -28.65
N LEU A 424 14.76 6.56 -29.58
CA LEU A 424 15.24 7.41 -30.66
C LEU A 424 14.13 7.78 -31.65
N ALA A 425 13.29 6.82 -32.04
CA ALA A 425 12.15 7.06 -32.93
C ALA A 425 11.09 8.01 -32.31
N THR A 426 10.97 8.04 -30.98
CA THR A 426 10.11 9.01 -30.27
C THR A 426 10.82 10.35 -30.10
N TRP A 427 12.07 10.33 -29.66
CA TRP A 427 12.84 11.53 -29.32
C TRP A 427 13.17 12.42 -30.51
N SER A 428 13.31 11.85 -31.72
CA SER A 428 13.66 12.55 -32.96
C SER A 428 12.48 13.26 -33.66
N LYS A 429 11.24 12.96 -33.26
CA LYS A 429 10.03 13.55 -33.86
C LYS A 429 9.91 15.02 -33.51
N LYS A 430 9.63 15.85 -34.52
CA LYS A 430 9.41 17.29 -34.32
C LYS A 430 8.17 17.55 -33.47
N GLU A 431 7.13 16.73 -33.66
CA GLU A 431 5.89 16.81 -32.90
C GLU A 431 6.16 16.62 -31.40
N PHE A 432 7.02 15.66 -31.04
CA PHE A 432 7.37 15.40 -29.65
C PHE A 432 8.09 16.59 -28.99
N VAL A 433 8.96 17.30 -29.72
CA VAL A 433 9.62 18.52 -29.21
C VAL A 433 8.60 19.64 -28.94
N GLN A 434 7.53 19.69 -29.73
CA GLN A 434 6.51 20.74 -29.68
C GLN A 434 5.42 20.47 -28.62
N THR A 435 5.03 19.21 -28.42
CA THR A 435 3.87 18.85 -27.58
C THR A 435 4.25 18.29 -26.21
N ALA A 436 5.42 17.66 -26.05
CA ALA A 436 5.75 17.00 -24.79
C ALA A 436 6.24 18.00 -23.73
N PRO A 437 5.87 17.82 -22.43
CA PRO A 437 6.41 18.58 -21.32
C PRO A 437 7.94 18.53 -21.26
N ILE A 438 8.56 19.59 -20.74
CA ILE A 438 10.03 19.70 -20.71
C ILE A 438 10.67 18.63 -19.84
N GLU A 439 9.99 18.22 -18.76
CA GLU A 439 10.39 17.14 -17.87
C GLU A 439 10.42 15.80 -18.61
N GLN A 440 9.39 15.53 -19.42
CA GLN A 440 9.32 14.31 -20.23
C GLN A 440 10.40 14.32 -21.34
N GLN A 441 10.63 15.47 -21.99
CA GLN A 441 11.72 15.62 -22.95
C GLN A 441 13.09 15.37 -22.30
N ALA A 442 13.31 15.92 -21.11
CA ALA A 442 14.53 15.72 -20.33
C ALA A 442 14.71 14.24 -19.96
N TYR A 443 13.63 13.59 -19.51
CA TYR A 443 13.62 12.20 -19.09
C TYR A 443 13.96 11.25 -20.24
N ILE A 444 13.30 11.38 -21.40
CA ILE A 444 13.61 10.56 -22.59
C ILE A 444 15.02 10.86 -23.10
N THR A 445 15.46 12.12 -23.06
CA THR A 445 16.86 12.48 -23.42
C THR A 445 17.85 11.78 -22.50
N ALA A 446 17.62 11.79 -21.19
CA ALA A 446 18.46 11.09 -20.22
C ALA A 446 18.46 9.57 -20.47
N ALA A 447 17.30 8.98 -20.77
CA ALA A 447 17.19 7.55 -21.04
C ALA A 447 17.98 7.13 -22.27
N LEU A 448 17.86 7.91 -23.36
CA LEU A 448 18.61 7.72 -24.59
C LEU A 448 20.11 7.92 -24.35
N GLY A 449 20.49 8.97 -23.64
CA GLY A 449 21.87 9.31 -23.31
C GLY A 449 22.59 8.24 -22.50
N LEU A 450 21.98 7.81 -21.39
CA LEU A 450 22.48 6.73 -20.54
C LEU A 450 22.60 5.41 -21.31
N SER A 451 21.67 5.14 -22.23
CA SER A 451 21.75 3.95 -23.08
C SER A 451 22.93 4.05 -24.05
N LEU A 452 23.11 5.20 -24.72
CA LEU A 452 24.21 5.47 -25.64
C LEU A 452 25.59 5.36 -24.96
N GLU A 453 25.73 5.85 -23.73
CA GLU A 453 26.99 5.73 -22.97
C GLU A 453 27.44 4.28 -22.74
N THR A 454 26.51 3.32 -22.80
CA THR A 454 26.82 1.88 -22.63
C THR A 454 27.02 1.11 -23.93
N MET A 455 26.80 1.75 -25.08
CA MET A 455 26.85 1.12 -26.40
C MET A 455 28.25 1.19 -27.03
N SER A 456 28.58 0.17 -27.81
CA SER A 456 29.76 0.20 -28.69
C SER A 456 29.45 0.76 -30.08
N LYS A 457 30.49 1.09 -30.84
CA LYS A 457 30.36 1.57 -32.22
C LYS A 457 29.74 0.52 -33.13
N GLU A 458 30.10 -0.74 -32.94
CA GLU A 458 29.61 -1.88 -33.73
C GLU A 458 28.10 -2.11 -33.51
N GLU A 459 27.64 -1.96 -32.26
CA GLU A 459 26.23 -2.03 -31.90
C GLU A 459 25.42 -0.90 -32.54
N LEU A 460 25.99 0.32 -32.57
CA LEU A 460 25.36 1.49 -33.17
C LEU A 460 25.27 1.38 -34.70
N ASP A 461 26.35 0.96 -35.35
CA ASP A 461 26.39 0.77 -36.82
C ASP A 461 25.48 -0.38 -37.27
N GLY A 462 25.24 -1.36 -36.40
CA GLY A 462 24.27 -2.44 -36.62
C GLY A 462 22.80 -1.99 -36.63
N MET A 463 22.47 -0.83 -36.05
CA MET A 463 21.11 -0.30 -36.05
C MET A 463 20.83 0.51 -37.32
N LYS A 464 19.89 0.00 -38.14
CA LYS A 464 19.41 0.74 -39.31
C LYS A 464 18.81 2.08 -38.89
N GLU A 465 19.20 3.15 -39.59
CA GLU A 465 18.68 4.52 -39.43
C GLU A 465 19.00 5.23 -38.11
N ALA A 466 19.75 4.61 -37.19
CA ALA A 466 20.05 5.23 -35.89
C ALA A 466 20.81 6.56 -36.02
N THR A 467 21.85 6.59 -36.86
CA THR A 467 22.63 7.82 -37.11
C THR A 467 21.75 8.93 -37.71
N HIS A 468 20.88 8.59 -38.66
CA HIS A 468 19.94 9.53 -39.26
C HIS A 468 18.96 10.11 -38.23
N LEU A 469 18.35 9.25 -37.41
CA LEU A 469 17.38 9.70 -36.39
C LEU A 469 18.04 10.55 -35.30
N ILE A 470 19.28 10.24 -34.90
CA ILE A 470 20.05 11.05 -33.95
C ILE A 470 20.29 12.44 -34.53
N LEU A 471 20.80 12.52 -35.76
CA LEU A 471 21.08 13.81 -36.42
C LEU A 471 19.80 14.62 -36.64
N GLN A 472 18.70 13.96 -37.02
CA GLN A 472 17.38 14.58 -37.17
C GLN A 472 16.89 15.18 -35.85
N GLY A 473 16.96 14.40 -34.76
CA GLY A 473 16.52 14.85 -33.44
C GLY A 473 17.39 15.95 -32.85
N VAL A 474 18.71 15.88 -33.03
CA VAL A 474 19.65 16.95 -32.63
C VAL A 474 19.33 18.23 -33.39
N SER A 475 19.21 18.17 -34.72
CA SER A 475 18.93 19.36 -35.55
C SER A 475 17.60 20.00 -35.16
N GLY A 476 16.53 19.21 -35.03
CA GLY A 476 15.20 19.71 -34.68
C GLY A 476 15.11 20.37 -33.29
N ARG A 477 15.98 19.98 -32.35
CA ARG A 477 16.04 20.55 -31.00
C ARG A 477 16.98 21.76 -30.89
N LEU A 478 18.04 21.82 -31.69
CA LEU A 478 18.95 22.98 -31.73
C LEU A 478 18.25 24.25 -32.25
N GLU A 479 17.25 24.08 -33.12
CA GLU A 479 16.39 25.17 -33.61
C GLU A 479 15.41 25.71 -32.53
N SER A 480 15.29 25.04 -31.38
CA SER A 480 14.36 25.43 -30.32
C SER A 480 14.79 26.73 -29.62
N PRO A 481 13.85 27.66 -29.32
CA PRO A 481 14.15 28.85 -28.52
C PRO A 481 14.51 28.52 -27.06
N ASN A 482 14.13 27.35 -26.55
CA ASN A 482 14.41 26.94 -25.17
C ASN A 482 15.85 26.43 -25.02
N HIS A 483 16.65 27.08 -24.16
CA HIS A 483 18.03 26.69 -23.90
C HIS A 483 18.17 25.26 -23.36
N LEU A 484 17.23 24.80 -22.53
CA LEU A 484 17.28 23.44 -21.98
C LEU A 484 17.10 22.38 -23.08
N VAL A 485 16.22 22.64 -24.04
CA VAL A 485 16.02 21.76 -25.21
C VAL A 485 17.27 21.74 -26.10
N ARG A 486 17.95 22.89 -26.29
CA ARG A 486 19.24 22.94 -26.99
C ARG A 486 20.35 22.21 -26.23
N LYS A 487 20.34 22.29 -24.89
CA LYS A 487 21.27 21.56 -24.01
C LYS A 487 21.06 20.05 -24.13
N MET A 488 19.80 19.57 -24.15
CA MET A 488 19.47 18.16 -24.41
C MET A 488 20.06 17.66 -25.74
N ALA A 489 19.92 18.45 -26.80
CA ALA A 489 20.50 18.14 -28.11
C ALA A 489 22.03 18.07 -28.07
N SER A 490 22.65 19.05 -27.41
CA SER A 490 24.12 19.15 -27.27
C SER A 490 24.70 17.97 -26.47
N SER A 491 24.01 17.54 -25.41
CA SER A 491 24.40 16.37 -24.61
C SER A 491 24.34 15.07 -25.41
N ILE A 492 23.29 14.85 -26.21
CA ILE A 492 23.19 13.66 -27.06
C ILE A 492 24.24 13.69 -28.17
N ALA A 493 24.50 14.85 -28.79
CA ALA A 493 25.56 14.99 -29.78
C ALA A 493 26.95 14.66 -29.20
N LEU A 494 27.23 15.10 -27.97
CA LEU A 494 28.45 14.75 -27.25
C LEU A 494 28.53 13.24 -26.99
N ALA A 495 27.49 12.63 -26.42
CA ALA A 495 27.45 11.19 -26.16
C ALA A 495 27.66 10.37 -27.44
N PHE A 496 26.98 10.73 -28.52
CA PHE A 496 27.12 10.11 -29.83
C PHE A 496 28.53 10.26 -30.42
N SER A 497 29.13 11.46 -30.32
CA SER A 497 30.50 11.69 -30.81
C SER A 497 31.54 10.85 -30.08
N LYS A 498 31.38 10.66 -28.76
CA LYS A 498 32.25 9.79 -27.96
C LYS A 498 32.22 8.33 -28.42
N ILE A 499 31.11 7.86 -29.00
CA ILE A 499 30.97 6.50 -29.54
C ILE A 499 31.65 6.39 -30.91
N ILE A 500 31.46 7.39 -31.79
CA ILE A 500 31.97 7.35 -33.18
C ILE A 500 33.45 7.64 -33.27
N ASP A 501 33.90 8.70 -32.59
CA ASP A 501 35.28 9.16 -32.52
C ASP A 501 35.63 9.66 -31.10
N PRO A 502 36.01 8.73 -30.19
CA PRO A 502 36.39 9.09 -28.81
C PRO A 502 37.54 10.09 -28.71
N LYS A 503 38.36 10.22 -29.76
CA LYS A 503 39.53 11.12 -29.77
C LYS A 503 39.14 12.56 -30.08
N ASN A 504 37.96 12.79 -30.67
CA ASN A 504 37.52 14.11 -31.10
C ASN A 504 36.02 14.32 -30.77
N PRO A 505 35.66 14.39 -29.48
CA PRO A 505 34.28 14.61 -29.06
C PRO A 505 33.77 15.98 -29.51
N LEU A 506 32.49 16.02 -29.91
CA LEU A 506 31.81 17.22 -30.41
C LEU A 506 31.17 17.99 -29.24
N TYR A 507 31.62 19.22 -29.02
CA TYR A 507 31.05 20.14 -28.04
C TYR A 507 30.25 21.23 -28.76
N LEU A 508 28.92 21.21 -28.61
CA LEU A 508 28.01 22.20 -29.20
C LEU A 508 27.59 23.31 -28.22
N ASP A 509 27.87 23.13 -26.94
CA ASP A 509 27.55 24.06 -25.86
C ASP A 509 28.74 24.16 -24.90
N ASP A 510 29.10 25.38 -24.49
CA ASP A 510 30.17 25.68 -23.53
C ASP A 510 29.90 25.08 -22.15
N SER A 511 28.65 24.70 -21.87
CA SER A 511 28.27 24.00 -20.63
C SER A 511 28.66 22.51 -20.60
N CYS A 512 29.07 21.93 -21.73
CA CYS A 512 29.39 20.50 -21.89
C CYS A 512 30.88 20.15 -21.63
N ASN A 513 31.64 21.00 -20.94
CA ASN A 513 33.10 20.86 -20.78
C ASN A 513 33.54 19.77 -19.77
N GLY A 514 32.61 19.04 -19.14
CA GLY A 514 32.91 17.96 -18.19
C GLY A 514 33.13 16.59 -18.85
N GLU A 515 33.94 15.72 -18.23
CA GLU A 515 34.10 14.32 -18.68
C GLU A 515 32.77 13.54 -18.59
N THR A 516 31.90 13.87 -17.63
CA THR A 516 30.60 13.25 -17.39
C THR A 516 29.45 14.19 -17.76
N ILE A 517 28.43 13.64 -18.44
CA ILE A 517 27.25 14.40 -18.85
C ILE A 517 26.26 14.46 -17.69
N ASP A 518 25.80 15.66 -17.36
CA ASP A 518 24.72 15.84 -16.40
C ASP A 518 23.36 15.51 -17.05
N TRP A 519 22.91 14.27 -16.86
CA TRP A 519 21.60 13.79 -17.30
C TRP A 519 20.44 14.27 -16.42
N THR A 520 20.70 15.01 -15.34
CA THR A 520 19.64 15.60 -14.50
C THR A 520 19.13 16.92 -15.04
N PHE A 521 19.89 17.58 -15.92
CA PHE A 521 19.54 18.87 -16.53
C PHE A 521 19.12 19.95 -15.52
N GLY A 522 19.58 19.88 -14.27
CA GLY A 522 19.23 20.81 -13.21
C GLY A 522 17.88 20.55 -12.51
N PHE A 523 17.21 19.44 -12.79
CA PHE A 523 15.96 19.05 -12.11
C PHE A 523 16.19 18.43 -10.72
N THR A 524 17.44 18.12 -10.35
CA THR A 524 17.77 17.66 -8.99
C THR A 524 18.08 18.85 -8.07
N ASP A 525 17.25 18.99 -7.02
CA ASP A 525 17.39 19.86 -5.83
C ASP A 525 16.74 21.27 -5.82
N LEU A 526 15.41 21.34 -5.88
CA LEU A 526 14.65 22.46 -5.25
C LEU A 526 14.58 22.32 -3.70
N LYS A 527 15.17 21.28 -3.10
CA LYS A 527 15.26 21.11 -1.64
C LYS A 527 16.52 21.71 -1.01
N LYS A 528 17.43 22.30 -1.80
CA LYS A 528 18.68 22.90 -1.31
C LYS A 528 18.79 24.35 -1.77
N GLY A 529 18.09 25.24 -1.07
CA GLY A 529 18.08 26.67 -1.38
C GLY A 529 17.90 27.55 -0.15
N THR A 530 18.95 27.75 0.64
CA THR A 530 19.14 28.99 1.40
C THR A 530 20.65 29.25 1.51
N LEU A 531 21.06 30.43 1.01
CA LEU A 531 22.41 31.04 1.01
C LEU A 531 23.35 30.48 -0.08
N THR A 532 23.91 31.25 -1.01
CA THR A 532 24.21 32.69 -1.06
C THR A 532 24.11 33.21 -2.50
N ALA A 533 23.47 34.37 -2.65
CA ALA A 533 23.43 35.13 -3.89
C ALA A 533 24.79 35.73 -4.27
N SER A 534 25.01 35.76 -5.58
CA SER A 534 25.68 36.79 -6.38
C SER A 534 27.12 37.19 -6.05
N ASN A 535 28.03 37.04 -7.02
CA ASN A 535 28.33 38.17 -7.90
C ASN A 535 29.22 37.74 -9.08
N SER A 536 28.76 38.01 -10.30
CA SER A 536 29.62 38.21 -11.46
C SER A 536 29.39 39.62 -12.01
N ARG A 537 30.44 40.45 -12.01
CA ARG A 537 30.60 41.50 -13.02
C ARG A 537 32.08 41.88 -13.16
N LYS A 538 32.52 41.76 -14.41
CA LYS A 538 33.84 42.13 -14.97
C LYS A 538 34.06 43.66 -14.97
N ASN A 539 35.30 44.09 -14.71
CA ASN A 539 36.20 44.84 -15.62
C ASN A 539 37.21 45.71 -14.84
N GLY A 540 38.49 45.71 -15.25
CA GLY A 540 39.43 46.82 -14.99
C GLY A 540 40.87 46.46 -14.61
N VAL A 541 41.71 46.38 -15.64
CA VAL A 541 43.18 46.59 -15.82
C VAL A 541 44.03 47.30 -14.72
N GLU A 542 45.35 46.99 -14.76
CA GLU A 542 46.55 47.64 -14.13
C GLU A 542 46.79 47.36 -12.63
N GLU A 543 47.99 47.23 -12.06
CA GLU A 543 49.38 46.96 -12.45
C GLU A 543 50.15 46.83 -11.10
N THR A 544 51.32 46.18 -11.08
CA THR A 544 52.46 46.38 -10.14
C THR A 544 52.34 46.11 -8.62
N ASP A 545 53.01 45.02 -8.20
CA ASP A 545 54.19 44.98 -7.30
C ASP A 545 54.14 45.24 -5.77
N ILE A 546 54.97 44.42 -5.09
CA ILE A 546 55.64 44.56 -3.77
C ILE A 546 54.94 43.94 -2.53
N SER A 547 55.30 42.67 -2.33
CA SER A 547 56.03 42.08 -1.19
C SER A 547 55.68 42.37 0.29
N THR A 548 55.94 41.29 1.06
CA THR A 548 56.64 41.19 2.36
C THR A 548 55.87 41.24 3.69
N ILE A 549 55.96 40.10 4.41
CA ILE A 549 56.44 39.93 5.82
C ILE A 549 55.47 40.43 6.91
N SER A 550 55.20 39.76 8.04
CA SER A 550 55.75 38.62 8.79
C SER A 550 54.67 38.23 9.81
N GLY A 551 54.58 36.95 10.19
CA GLY A 551 54.94 36.49 11.55
C GLY A 551 53.78 36.65 12.55
N SER A 552 53.48 35.74 13.47
CA SER A 552 54.26 34.66 14.09
C SER A 552 53.28 33.69 14.75
N GLU A 553 53.49 32.41 14.48
CA GLU A 553 53.42 31.24 15.38
C GLU A 553 53.02 31.49 16.85
N ARG A 554 52.14 30.63 17.40
CA ARG A 554 52.55 29.37 18.07
C ARG A 554 51.37 28.50 18.49
N GLU A 555 51.55 27.21 18.24
CA GLU A 555 50.80 26.04 18.69
C GLU A 555 50.89 25.85 20.22
N SER A 556 49.89 25.18 20.83
CA SER A 556 50.04 23.79 21.31
C SER A 556 48.87 23.36 22.22
N ASP A 557 48.18 22.32 21.75
CA ASP A 557 47.82 21.08 22.43
C ASP A 557 46.74 20.93 23.54
N SER A 558 45.87 19.97 23.22
CA SER A 558 45.34 18.86 24.06
C SER A 558 43.98 19.00 24.76
N LEU A 559 43.04 18.17 24.28
CA LEU A 559 41.91 17.57 25.02
C LEU A 559 42.43 16.32 25.80
N PRO A 560 41.74 15.71 26.80
CA PRO A 560 40.31 15.32 26.69
C PRO A 560 39.45 15.18 27.99
N ASN A 561 38.14 14.97 27.75
CA ASN A 561 37.13 14.22 28.55
C ASN A 561 36.70 14.73 29.95
N LYS A 562 35.51 14.44 30.49
CA LYS A 562 34.11 14.12 30.06
C LYS A 562 33.41 13.74 31.38
N GLU A 563 32.20 14.23 31.65
CA GLU A 563 31.09 13.70 32.50
C GLU A 563 30.17 14.90 32.84
N LYS A 564 28.84 14.91 32.83
CA LYS A 564 27.74 13.93 32.72
C LYS A 564 26.44 14.72 32.40
N ASP A 565 25.53 14.04 31.70
CA ASP A 565 24.06 14.12 31.63
C ASP A 565 23.28 15.46 31.73
N ILE A 566 22.30 15.64 30.81
CA ILE A 566 20.85 15.47 31.07
C ILE A 566 20.03 15.77 29.79
N SER A 567 18.97 14.99 29.63
CA SER A 567 17.91 14.88 28.61
C SER A 567 17.40 16.12 27.86
N LEU A 568 17.08 15.95 26.57
CA LEU A 568 16.07 16.76 25.86
C LEU A 568 15.20 15.92 24.90
N LYS A 569 13.88 15.99 25.14
CA LYS A 569 12.78 15.51 24.30
C LYS A 569 12.79 16.18 22.92
N GLY A 570 12.90 15.41 21.85
CA GLY A 570 12.70 15.87 20.47
C GLY A 570 11.31 15.50 19.95
N LYS A 571 10.40 16.48 19.85
CA LYS A 571 9.18 16.41 19.02
C LYS A 571 9.55 16.83 17.60
N LYS A 572 9.51 15.91 16.63
CA LYS A 572 9.54 16.25 15.19
C LYS A 572 8.11 16.19 14.66
N LYS A 573 7.59 17.36 14.24
CA LYS A 573 6.33 17.51 13.50
C LYS A 573 6.54 17.03 12.06
N LEU A 574 5.68 16.12 11.61
CA LEU A 574 5.43 15.80 10.21
C LEU A 574 4.68 16.99 9.57
N LEU A 575 5.14 17.42 8.39
CA LEU A 575 4.39 18.30 7.50
C LEU A 575 4.24 17.55 6.18
N ASP A 576 2.99 17.15 5.93
CA ASP A 576 2.48 16.59 4.70
C ASP A 576 2.32 17.72 3.66
N PHE A 577 2.77 17.48 2.44
CA PHE A 577 2.47 18.33 1.28
C PHE A 577 1.90 17.43 0.19
N ASN A 578 0.58 17.52 0.00
CA ASN A 578 -0.11 16.99 -1.18
C ASN A 578 0.36 17.77 -2.41
N VAL A 579 1.07 17.06 -3.30
CA VAL A 579 1.30 17.52 -4.67
C VAL A 579 0.15 16.95 -5.50
N LEU A 580 -0.73 17.85 -5.95
CA LEU A 580 -1.73 17.55 -6.98
C LEU A 580 -1.01 17.34 -8.32
N ASP A 581 -1.40 16.27 -9.00
CA ASP A 581 -0.91 15.85 -10.32
C ASP A 581 -1.40 16.83 -11.40
N PRO A 582 -0.53 17.41 -12.25
CA PRO A 582 -0.95 18.34 -13.29
C PRO A 582 -1.65 17.68 -14.50
N ASP A 583 -1.68 16.35 -14.59
CA ASP A 583 -2.11 15.62 -15.80
C ASP A 583 -3.44 14.85 -15.66
N GLU A 584 -4.31 15.20 -14.71
CA GLU A 584 -5.67 14.65 -14.66
C GLU A 584 -6.53 15.23 -15.79
N ILE A 585 -6.56 14.51 -16.92
CA ILE A 585 -7.47 14.78 -18.05
C ILE A 585 -8.89 14.39 -17.61
N VAL A 586 -9.72 15.39 -17.33
CA VAL A 586 -11.17 15.23 -17.17
C VAL A 586 -11.77 14.99 -18.56
N ASP A 587 -12.28 13.78 -18.80
CA ASP A 587 -13.08 13.45 -19.97
C ASP A 587 -14.50 14.06 -19.81
N PRO A 588 -14.93 15.00 -20.67
CA PRO A 588 -16.23 15.64 -20.56
C PRO A 588 -17.42 14.72 -20.91
N VAL A 589 -17.19 13.45 -21.27
CA VAL A 589 -18.26 12.46 -21.53
C VAL A 589 -18.64 11.65 -20.27
N SER A 590 -17.88 11.76 -19.18
CA SER A 590 -18.12 10.99 -17.94
C SER A 590 -19.13 11.59 -16.95
N LEU A 591 -19.89 12.63 -17.34
CA LEU A 591 -20.86 13.29 -16.45
C LEU A 591 -22.32 13.26 -16.95
N ASN A 592 -22.68 12.41 -17.90
CA ASN A 592 -24.09 12.21 -18.26
C ASN A 592 -24.38 10.74 -18.58
N LEU A 593 -24.81 9.98 -17.58
CA LEU A 593 -25.80 8.91 -17.69
C LEU A 593 -26.10 8.35 -16.28
N GLU A 594 -27.19 8.82 -15.68
CA GLU A 594 -27.99 8.04 -14.75
C GLU A 594 -28.45 6.79 -15.50
N LEU A 595 -28.11 5.60 -14.99
CA LEU A 595 -28.74 4.35 -15.40
C LEU A 595 -29.60 3.87 -14.24
N ASP A 596 -30.89 4.16 -14.34
CA ASP A 596 -31.96 3.45 -13.68
C ASP A 596 -31.89 1.96 -14.03
N ILE A 597 -31.91 1.14 -12.99
CA ILE A 597 -32.04 -0.31 -13.07
C ILE A 597 -33.53 -0.60 -13.26
N ASN A 598 -33.89 -1.28 -14.35
CA ASN A 598 -35.05 -2.15 -14.39
C ASN A 598 -34.72 -3.40 -15.21
N ASP A 599 -34.91 -4.54 -14.55
CA ASP A 599 -34.90 -5.89 -15.10
C ASP A 599 -35.99 -6.05 -16.17
N GLU A 600 -35.71 -6.78 -17.25
CA GLU A 600 -36.50 -7.94 -17.67
C GLU A 600 -35.84 -8.71 -18.84
N ASP A 601 -36.28 -9.95 -18.93
CA ASP A 601 -35.78 -11.17 -19.57
C ASP A 601 -35.67 -11.20 -21.11
N ASP A 602 -35.05 -12.30 -21.56
CA ASP A 602 -35.17 -13.00 -22.85
C ASP A 602 -34.35 -12.58 -24.09
N GLY A 603 -33.54 -13.54 -24.56
CA GLY A 603 -33.76 -14.10 -25.90
C GLY A 603 -32.79 -13.73 -27.05
N ASP A 604 -31.77 -14.57 -27.19
CA ASP A 604 -31.33 -15.23 -28.45
C ASP A 604 -30.64 -14.48 -29.62
N ASP A 605 -29.61 -15.19 -30.09
CA ASP A 605 -29.03 -15.31 -31.44
C ASP A 605 -28.47 -14.13 -32.29
N SER A 606 -27.14 -14.23 -32.50
CA SER A 606 -26.48 -14.44 -33.80
C SER A 606 -26.51 -13.37 -34.92
N ALA A 607 -25.28 -12.90 -35.21
CA ALA A 607 -24.68 -12.66 -36.53
C ALA A 607 -24.93 -11.35 -37.32
N SER A 608 -23.77 -10.84 -37.79
CA SER A 608 -23.49 -10.18 -39.08
C SER A 608 -23.42 -8.64 -39.16
N GLU A 609 -22.16 -8.19 -39.28
CA GLU A 609 -21.56 -7.27 -40.26
C GLU A 609 -22.33 -6.13 -40.98
N ASN A 610 -21.60 -5.01 -41.10
CA ASN A 610 -21.54 -4.03 -42.21
C ASN A 610 -22.36 -2.70 -42.14
N SER A 611 -21.70 -1.68 -41.58
CA SER A 611 -21.23 -0.45 -42.26
C SER A 611 -22.16 0.58 -42.96
N TYR A 612 -21.92 1.85 -42.58
CA TYR A 612 -22.02 3.16 -43.29
C TYR A 612 -23.32 3.98 -43.32
N SER A 613 -23.19 5.18 -42.71
CA SER A 613 -23.59 6.53 -43.20
C SER A 613 -25.06 6.96 -43.25
N SER A 614 -25.43 7.98 -42.45
CA SER A 614 -26.38 9.05 -42.80
C SER A 614 -26.56 10.08 -41.66
N SER A 615 -26.06 11.31 -41.83
CA SER A 615 -26.51 12.50 -41.08
C SER A 615 -27.86 13.00 -41.62
N ASP A 616 -28.82 13.36 -40.76
CA ASP A 616 -29.49 14.67 -40.84
C ASP A 616 -30.36 15.03 -39.60
N SER A 617 -30.22 16.29 -39.19
CA SER A 617 -31.17 17.20 -38.52
C SER A 617 -32.20 16.71 -37.47
N SER A 618 -31.98 17.08 -36.20
CA SER A 618 -33.06 17.57 -35.34
C SER A 618 -32.55 18.67 -34.39
N LEU A 619 -33.05 19.90 -34.55
CA LEU A 619 -32.82 21.00 -33.61
C LEU A 619 -33.71 20.78 -32.39
N GLN A 620 -33.12 20.47 -31.24
CA GLN A 620 -33.83 20.48 -29.96
C GLN A 620 -33.94 21.92 -29.42
N PRO A 621 -35.07 22.30 -28.78
CA PRO A 621 -35.20 23.59 -28.11
C PRO A 621 -34.16 23.75 -27.00
N TYR A 622 -33.60 24.96 -26.84
CA TYR A 622 -32.67 25.26 -25.74
C TYR A 622 -33.35 25.01 -24.39
N ASP A 623 -32.74 24.13 -23.60
CA ASP A 623 -33.13 23.87 -22.22
C ASP A 623 -32.61 25.00 -21.33
N LEU A 624 -33.52 25.78 -20.76
CA LEU A 624 -33.23 26.90 -19.85
C LEU A 624 -33.23 26.46 -18.38
N SER A 625 -33.32 25.17 -18.09
CA SER A 625 -33.30 24.66 -16.70
C SER A 625 -31.93 24.77 -16.02
N ASP A 626 -30.86 25.04 -16.78
CA ASP A 626 -29.49 25.16 -16.27
C ASP A 626 -29.09 26.60 -15.87
N ASP A 627 -29.90 27.62 -16.22
CA ASP A 627 -29.58 29.03 -15.90
C ASP A 627 -29.64 29.32 -14.39
N ASP A 628 -30.38 28.53 -13.60
CA ASP A 628 -30.44 28.69 -12.12
C ASP A 628 -29.21 28.10 -11.42
N SER A 629 -28.49 27.16 -12.06
CA SER A 629 -27.28 26.52 -11.51
C SER A 629 -26.04 27.42 -11.67
N ASP A 630 -26.00 28.22 -12.76
CA ASP A 630 -24.93 29.16 -13.09
C ASP A 630 -24.96 30.47 -12.26
N LEU A 631 -26.07 30.74 -11.56
CA LEU A 631 -26.18 31.90 -10.65
C LEU A 631 -25.45 31.68 -9.31
N LYS A 632 -24.97 30.47 -9.01
CA LYS A 632 -24.17 30.17 -7.81
C LYS A 632 -22.73 30.63 -8.00
N ARG A 633 -22.52 31.95 -7.84
CA ARG A 633 -21.21 32.63 -7.91
C ARG A 633 -20.12 31.85 -7.17
N LYS A 634 -19.07 31.43 -7.88
CA LYS A 634 -17.88 30.80 -7.29
C LYS A 634 -17.17 31.82 -6.39
N LEU A 635 -17.01 31.48 -5.10
CA LEU A 635 -16.30 32.32 -4.12
C LEU A 635 -14.80 32.22 -4.36
N SER A 636 -14.21 33.21 -5.04
CA SER A 636 -12.80 33.21 -5.42
C SER A 636 -11.93 34.17 -4.59
N GLN A 637 -12.55 35.11 -3.88
CA GLN A 637 -11.85 36.09 -3.03
C GLN A 637 -12.32 36.04 -1.58
N LEU A 638 -11.44 36.41 -0.64
CA LEU A 638 -11.75 36.39 0.78
C LEU A 638 -12.84 37.41 1.17
N SER A 639 -13.01 38.48 0.40
CA SER A 639 -14.12 39.44 0.53
C SER A 639 -15.48 38.84 0.21
N ASP A 640 -15.54 37.91 -0.76
CA ASP A 640 -16.78 37.26 -1.18
C ASP A 640 -17.26 36.28 -0.12
N VAL A 641 -16.31 35.59 0.53
CA VAL A 641 -16.57 34.74 1.71
C VAL A 641 -17.16 35.57 2.85
N VAL A 642 -16.55 36.73 3.16
CA VAL A 642 -17.08 37.64 4.21
C VAL A 642 -18.49 38.13 3.85
N ALA A 643 -18.77 38.39 2.58
CA ALA A 643 -20.09 38.82 2.12
C ALA A 643 -21.13 37.68 2.22
N ALA A 644 -20.76 36.44 1.89
CA ALA A 644 -21.61 35.27 2.01
C ALA A 644 -21.92 34.95 3.48
N LEU A 645 -20.93 34.98 4.37
CA LEU A 645 -21.09 34.74 5.81
C LEU A 645 -21.94 35.81 6.53
N ARG A 646 -22.15 36.98 5.92
CA ARG A 646 -23.03 38.03 6.45
C ARG A 646 -24.50 37.84 6.08
N LYS A 647 -24.81 37.00 5.09
CA LYS A 647 -26.19 36.70 4.70
C LYS A 647 -26.73 35.57 5.58
N SER A 648 -27.47 35.93 6.64
CA SER A 648 -28.09 34.96 7.56
C SER A 648 -29.18 34.09 6.92
N ASP A 649 -29.68 34.50 5.75
CA ASP A 649 -30.87 33.93 5.10
C ASP A 649 -30.52 32.92 3.98
N ASP A 650 -29.22 32.66 3.76
CA ASP A 650 -28.69 31.74 2.73
C ASP A 650 -27.81 30.67 3.40
N ALA A 651 -28.45 29.65 3.97
CA ALA A 651 -27.77 28.57 4.70
C ALA A 651 -26.76 27.83 3.79
N ASP A 652 -27.16 27.50 2.56
CA ASP A 652 -26.29 26.83 1.61
C ASP A 652 -25.11 27.72 1.18
N GLY A 653 -25.31 29.05 1.10
CA GLY A 653 -24.25 30.02 0.84
C GLY A 653 -23.24 30.12 1.99
N VAL A 654 -23.71 30.04 3.23
CA VAL A 654 -22.85 30.02 4.43
C VAL A 654 -22.03 28.73 4.49
N GLU A 655 -22.63 27.57 4.22
CA GLU A 655 -21.94 26.28 4.20
C GLU A 655 -20.83 26.26 3.13
N ARG A 656 -21.16 26.66 1.89
CA ARG A 656 -20.15 26.77 0.81
C ARG A 656 -19.04 27.75 1.15
N ALA A 657 -19.35 28.84 1.85
CA ALA A 657 -18.34 29.80 2.29
C ALA A 657 -17.41 29.20 3.35
N LEU A 658 -17.93 28.39 4.29
CA LEU A 658 -17.13 27.68 5.29
C LEU A 658 -16.25 26.57 4.69
N ASP A 659 -16.71 25.88 3.65
CA ASP A 659 -15.91 24.86 2.97
C ASP A 659 -14.71 25.43 2.18
N VAL A 660 -14.85 26.67 1.70
CA VAL A 660 -13.86 27.32 0.82
C VAL A 660 -12.95 28.30 1.58
N VAL A 661 -13.40 28.88 2.70
CA VAL A 661 -12.64 29.89 3.47
C VAL A 661 -11.26 29.40 3.88
N GLU A 662 -11.15 28.16 4.34
CA GLU A 662 -9.90 27.60 4.83
C GLU A 662 -8.89 27.44 3.68
N LYS A 663 -9.36 26.99 2.52
CA LYS A 663 -8.55 26.81 1.30
C LYS A 663 -8.07 28.16 0.78
N LEU A 664 -8.93 29.18 0.76
CA LEU A 664 -8.58 30.54 0.33
C LEU A 664 -7.56 31.21 1.26
N ILE A 665 -7.74 31.11 2.59
CA ILE A 665 -6.76 31.68 3.56
C ILE A 665 -5.36 31.08 3.36
N ARG A 666 -5.28 29.78 3.06
CA ARG A 666 -4.00 29.09 2.83
C ARG A 666 -3.39 29.45 1.48
N ALA A 667 -4.21 29.66 0.45
CA ALA A 667 -3.75 29.98 -0.90
C ALA A 667 -3.27 31.44 -1.05
N SER A 668 -3.91 32.39 -0.37
CA SER A 668 -3.60 33.84 -0.49
C SER A 668 -3.39 34.53 0.87
N PRO A 669 -2.23 34.31 1.52
CA PRO A 669 -1.93 34.92 2.82
C PRO A 669 -1.74 36.45 2.77
N ASP A 670 -1.59 37.04 1.59
CA ASP A 670 -1.43 38.49 1.40
C ASP A 670 -2.76 39.25 1.56
N GLU A 671 -3.89 38.68 1.11
CA GLU A 671 -5.23 39.27 1.29
C GLU A 671 -5.69 39.23 2.76
N LEU A 672 -5.17 38.27 3.52
CA LEU A 672 -5.50 38.07 4.94
C LEU A 672 -5.16 39.32 5.78
N LYS A 673 -4.10 40.06 5.46
CA LYS A 673 -3.71 41.28 6.19
C LYS A 673 -4.81 42.35 6.20
N HIS A 674 -5.64 42.38 5.15
CA HIS A 674 -6.70 43.38 4.99
C HIS A 674 -8.08 42.84 5.39
N ALA A 675 -8.33 41.54 5.23
CA ALA A 675 -9.64 40.93 5.49
C ALA A 675 -9.76 40.20 6.85
N ALA A 676 -8.65 39.92 7.56
CA ALA A 676 -8.66 39.10 8.78
C ALA A 676 -9.60 39.64 9.87
N ARG A 677 -9.61 40.96 10.13
CA ARG A 677 -10.45 41.55 11.19
C ARG A 677 -11.94 41.31 10.93
N ASP A 678 -12.36 41.51 9.68
CA ASP A 678 -13.75 41.38 9.29
C ASP A 678 -14.17 39.92 9.21
N LEU A 679 -13.29 39.05 8.69
CA LEU A 679 -13.51 37.61 8.59
C LEU A 679 -13.62 36.94 9.97
N THR A 680 -12.73 37.27 10.91
CA THR A 680 -12.81 36.73 12.28
C THR A 680 -14.10 37.19 12.96
N ARG A 681 -14.51 38.45 12.77
CA ARG A 681 -15.77 38.95 13.34
C ARG A 681 -16.97 38.20 12.78
N THR A 682 -17.03 37.98 11.47
CA THR A 682 -18.16 37.28 10.84
C THR A 682 -18.19 35.81 11.24
N LEU A 683 -17.06 35.10 11.24
CA LEU A 683 -17.00 33.69 11.65
C LEU A 683 -17.46 33.48 13.10
N VAL A 684 -17.15 34.41 14.00
CA VAL A 684 -17.61 34.34 15.41
C VAL A 684 -19.11 34.62 15.54
N GLN A 685 -19.72 35.33 14.57
CA GLN A 685 -21.13 35.71 14.58
C GLN A 685 -22.03 34.74 13.80
N VAL A 686 -21.45 33.86 12.97
CA VAL A 686 -22.19 32.80 12.26
C VAL A 686 -22.82 31.88 13.31
N ARG A 687 -24.15 31.86 13.35
CA ARG A 687 -24.91 30.89 14.13
C ARG A 687 -25.22 29.72 13.20
N CYS A 688 -24.74 28.53 13.54
CA CYS A 688 -25.26 27.30 12.93
C CYS A 688 -26.70 27.14 13.47
N CYS A 689 -27.68 27.66 12.74
CA CYS A 689 -29.08 27.53 13.13
C CYS A 689 -29.48 26.05 13.12
N ASP A 690 -30.27 25.68 14.14
CA ASP A 690 -30.72 24.33 14.47
C ASP A 690 -31.34 23.59 13.27
N ILE A 691 -30.68 22.53 12.82
CA ILE A 691 -31.27 21.57 11.87
C ILE A 691 -32.00 20.53 12.71
N ALA A 692 -33.33 20.64 12.71
CA ALA A 692 -34.28 19.67 13.27
C ALA A 692 -34.45 18.45 12.37
#